data_AF-A0A3N9MRA1-F1
#
_entry.id   AF-A0A3N9MRA1-F1
#
_cell.length_a   1.000
_cell.length_b   1.000
_cell.length_c   1.000
_cell.angle_alpha   90.00
_cell.angle_beta   90.00
_cell.angle_gamma   90.00
#
_symmetry.space_group_name_H-M   'P 1'
#
loop_
_entity.id
_entity.type
_entity.pdbx_description
1 polymer ?
#
loop_
_entity_poly.entity_id
_entity_poly.type
_entity_poly.pdbx_seq_one_letter_code
_entity_poly.pdbx_strand_id
1 'polypeptide(L)'
;MKSIFYIFLFTISVYEIQAADESWMVFDDTEVAEIKVTMDTSALNWMMADENVESDSMHLAHFTFSNKWVDEAMDSIGIRLRGNTSRESGKKSFKLSFNTFIRGQEFYDLDKMNINGEHNDPSVVRSKLCWDLFNKTGLTASRAFYAALYINEEYFGLYIVVEHIDDEFLNKNYADDSGNLWKCLWPADLVFIDSDPDAYKYFNETSNRYPYELKTNEEINDYTQLARFIDILNNTPEGAIKDSLERIIYPEEVLKYMAVNVLTGSWDDYWYNQNNFYIYHEPAADRFHLIPYDYDNTFGISWFSTDWTDINPYYFAEFEGQQGSRPLIDRILNIPSYRNLYTHFLEHYLLNVFNLDIMEDRIDSLHTLIEDPWVMNDPFYPNSYGFTIDDFNNSYSEAGYYFDPHVRRGLKEYINLRVASLNSQLEYVSAPPALYHPSWSTLNPAPDESVFVDISIFDSDGIHNAAVVLMIGGGTSSYILSENKIPGSSRVELADRWSGSIPPVGEGFSGGFYFIAQDKKGQTTRYPVSGFFPLLTGTSAGEGLVINEFLADNVSSNTDQDDEFDDWLELFNTGDDSVLISGKYLSDNPLSLNKWQIPGDNVYLHLGEYLLVWCDEDDQQGLHANFKLSKSGEFIALTASDGITVLDSITFGPQDTDMTFGRSPDGSENWVKMTPTPGAANISTAIKQSEEYLPGRFSLKLYPNPFNSTVIMEYDLPKTGSVQLEVFNTLGQMVRAENLGYKEAGSHKLPVSMEQASSGMYFLHLKAGSQKIVRKILLIR
;
A
#
# COMPACT_ATOMS: atom_id res chain seq x y z
N MET A 1 62.76 -21.59 -6.75
CA MET A 1 61.85 -20.85 -5.86
C MET A 1 61.13 -19.81 -6.69
N LYS A 2 59.91 -20.12 -7.14
CA LYS A 2 59.00 -19.19 -7.80
C LYS A 2 57.79 -19.06 -6.89
N SER A 3 57.66 -17.92 -6.21
CA SER A 3 56.51 -17.61 -5.36
C SER A 3 55.31 -17.29 -6.25
N ILE A 4 54.25 -18.06 -6.10
CA ILE A 4 52.95 -17.82 -6.74
C ILE A 4 52.17 -16.92 -5.79
N PHE A 5 51.92 -15.67 -6.21
CA PHE A 5 50.97 -14.77 -5.55
C PHE A 5 49.57 -15.15 -6.01
N TYR A 6 48.74 -15.66 -5.10
CA TYR A 6 47.30 -15.78 -5.33
C TYR A 6 46.66 -14.42 -5.02
N ILE A 7 46.21 -13.71 -6.06
CA ILE A 7 45.31 -12.56 -5.90
C ILE A 7 43.90 -13.14 -5.76
N PHE A 8 43.35 -13.05 -4.56
CA PHE A 8 41.92 -13.27 -4.33
C PHE A 8 41.16 -12.06 -4.88
N LEU A 9 40.49 -12.24 -6.02
CA LEU A 9 39.44 -11.33 -6.48
C LEU A 9 38.22 -11.55 -5.58
N PHE A 10 38.01 -10.64 -4.62
CA PHE A 10 36.72 -10.50 -3.97
C PHE A 10 35.77 -9.87 -4.99
N THR A 11 34.84 -10.65 -5.51
CA THR A 11 33.63 -10.13 -6.14
C THR A 11 32.78 -9.52 -5.04
N ILE A 12 32.80 -8.20 -4.91
CA ILE A 12 31.81 -7.46 -4.14
C ILE A 12 30.55 -7.45 -5.01
N SER A 13 29.58 -8.27 -4.64
CA SER A 13 28.22 -8.12 -5.13
C SER A 13 27.67 -6.87 -4.47
N VAL A 14 27.52 -5.79 -5.24
CA VAL A 14 26.77 -4.61 -4.82
C VAL A 14 25.29 -5.01 -4.89
N TYR A 15 24.61 -4.98 -3.76
CA TYR A 15 23.19 -5.31 -3.64
C TYR A 15 22.36 -4.08 -4.01
N GLU A 16 21.32 -4.28 -4.82
CA GLU A 16 20.17 -3.38 -4.90
C GLU A 16 19.57 -3.26 -3.48
N ILE A 17 19.57 -2.05 -2.95
CA ILE A 17 18.68 -1.65 -1.87
C ILE A 17 17.80 -0.60 -2.54
N GLN A 18 16.56 -0.98 -2.89
CA GLN A 18 15.47 0.01 -2.89
C GLN A 18 15.61 0.75 -1.57
N ALA A 19 15.81 2.08 -1.55
CA ALA A 19 15.99 2.81 -0.30
C ALA A 19 14.88 2.36 0.66
N ALA A 20 15.29 1.58 1.65
CA ALA A 20 14.38 0.66 2.29
C ALA A 20 13.72 1.44 3.40
N ASP A 21 12.55 2.06 3.14
CA ASP A 21 11.71 2.81 4.09
C ASP A 21 12.25 2.72 5.52
N GLU A 22 13.19 3.59 5.87
CA GLU A 22 14.05 3.33 7.03
C GLU A 22 13.25 3.50 8.32
N SER A 23 12.08 4.13 8.24
CA SER A 23 11.09 4.26 9.30
C SER A 23 10.67 2.91 9.91
N TRP A 24 10.82 1.77 9.20
CA TRP A 24 10.51 0.45 9.78
C TRP A 24 11.29 0.21 11.09
N MET A 25 12.49 0.76 11.22
CA MET A 25 13.32 0.65 12.42
C MET A 25 12.70 1.39 13.61
N VAL A 26 12.04 2.52 13.35
CA VAL A 26 11.36 3.33 14.36
C VAL A 26 10.11 2.63 14.88
N PHE A 27 9.36 1.96 13.98
CA PHE A 27 8.12 1.25 14.31
C PHE A 27 8.33 -0.20 14.77
N ASP A 28 9.56 -0.61 15.10
CA ASP A 28 9.79 -1.89 15.78
C ASP A 28 9.09 -1.90 17.14
N ASP A 29 8.18 -2.84 17.33
CA ASP A 29 7.33 -2.93 18.52
C ASP A 29 7.70 -4.11 19.43
N THR A 30 8.94 -4.62 19.29
CA THR A 30 9.43 -5.75 20.09
C THR A 30 10.05 -5.32 21.42
N GLU A 31 10.23 -4.01 21.61
CA GLU A 31 10.68 -3.38 22.84
C GLU A 31 9.98 -2.02 23.03
N VAL A 32 10.13 -1.45 24.23
CA VAL A 32 9.70 -0.07 24.49
C VAL A 32 10.88 0.85 24.17
N ALA A 33 10.70 1.74 23.20
CA ALA A 33 11.70 2.74 22.85
C ALA A 33 11.81 3.82 23.94
N GLU A 34 12.90 4.58 23.96
CA GLU A 34 13.02 5.80 24.77
C GLU A 34 12.89 7.03 23.87
N ILE A 35 11.98 7.94 24.23
CA ILE A 35 11.88 9.27 23.64
C ILE A 35 12.21 10.30 24.72
N LYS A 36 13.25 11.10 24.50
CA LYS A 36 13.66 12.18 25.41
C LYS A 36 13.49 13.52 24.70
N VAL A 37 12.78 14.42 25.35
CA VAL A 37 12.56 15.79 24.86
C VAL A 37 13.13 16.76 25.87
N THR A 38 13.98 17.69 25.41
CA THR A 38 14.46 18.81 26.22
C THR A 38 13.93 20.11 25.64
N MET A 39 13.29 20.94 26.46
CA MET A 39 12.68 22.20 26.05
C MET A 39 12.69 23.24 27.16
N ASP A 40 12.43 24.50 26.81
CA ASP A 40 12.31 25.57 27.81
C ASP A 40 11.18 25.27 28.81
N THR A 41 11.50 25.32 30.11
CA THR A 41 10.54 24.99 31.18
C THR A 41 9.36 25.97 31.23
N SER A 42 9.54 27.23 30.84
CA SER A 42 8.44 28.19 30.79
C SER A 42 7.48 27.88 29.63
N ALA A 43 8.01 27.41 28.49
CA ALA A 43 7.20 26.91 27.38
C ALA A 43 6.44 25.64 27.75
N LEU A 44 7.07 24.68 28.43
CA LEU A 44 6.40 23.48 28.94
C LEU A 44 5.26 23.84 29.91
N ASN A 45 5.53 24.70 30.89
CA ASN A 45 4.52 25.14 31.86
C ASN A 45 3.37 25.89 31.18
N TRP A 46 3.67 26.71 30.17
CA TRP A 46 2.66 27.41 29.39
C TRP A 46 1.79 26.41 28.61
N MET A 47 2.41 25.47 27.90
CA MET A 47 1.74 24.44 27.11
C MET A 47 0.83 23.56 27.96
N MET A 48 1.24 23.25 29.20
CA MET A 48 0.50 22.38 30.12
C MET A 48 -0.55 23.11 30.97
N ALA A 49 -0.65 24.44 30.88
CA ALA A 49 -1.62 25.21 31.65
C ALA A 49 -3.04 25.07 31.08
N ASP A 50 -4.03 24.93 31.97
CA ASP A 50 -5.44 24.73 31.61
C ASP A 50 -5.97 25.79 30.62
N GLU A 51 -5.53 27.05 30.73
CA GLU A 51 -5.95 28.10 29.79
C GLU A 51 -5.39 27.96 28.36
N ASN A 52 -4.39 27.10 28.14
CA ASN A 52 -3.69 26.96 26.86
C ASN A 52 -3.80 25.56 26.24
N VAL A 53 -4.51 24.61 26.87
CA VAL A 53 -4.53 23.20 26.43
C VAL A 53 -5.04 23.02 25.00
N GLU A 54 -5.89 23.93 24.52
CA GLU A 54 -6.44 23.97 23.14
C GLU A 54 -5.49 24.63 22.11
N SER A 55 -4.33 25.13 22.52
CA SER A 55 -3.36 25.76 21.60
C SER A 55 -2.72 24.75 20.66
N ASP A 56 -2.63 25.11 19.37
CA ASP A 56 -1.84 24.39 18.37
C ASP A 56 -0.43 24.96 18.17
N SER A 57 0.01 25.88 19.05
CA SER A 57 1.34 26.48 18.96
C SER A 57 2.43 25.45 19.17
N MET A 58 3.36 25.34 18.22
CA MET A 58 4.55 24.49 18.33
C MET A 58 5.63 25.19 19.16
N HIS A 59 6.23 24.45 20.08
CA HIS A 59 7.35 24.92 20.90
C HIS A 59 8.65 24.23 20.48
N LEU A 60 9.75 24.99 20.45
CA LEU A 60 11.07 24.50 20.11
C LEU A 60 11.56 23.50 21.15
N ALA A 61 12.07 22.36 20.69
CA ALA A 61 12.65 21.33 21.53
C ALA A 61 13.82 20.59 20.86
N HIS A 62 14.61 19.94 21.69
CA HIS A 62 15.57 18.92 21.32
C HIS A 62 14.96 17.53 21.58
N PHE A 63 15.19 16.59 20.67
CA PHE A 63 14.65 15.24 20.67
C PHE A 63 15.77 14.21 20.64
N THR A 64 15.63 13.13 21.39
CA THR A 64 16.47 11.94 21.28
C THR A 64 15.57 10.72 21.23
N PHE A 65 15.87 9.80 20.33
CA PHE A 65 15.19 8.53 20.18
C PHE A 65 16.20 7.41 20.33
N SER A 66 15.84 6.40 21.12
CA SER A 66 16.64 5.19 21.23
C SER A 66 15.76 3.94 21.25
N ASN A 67 16.13 2.98 20.40
CA ASN A 67 15.72 1.58 20.45
C ASN A 67 16.93 0.72 19.99
N LYS A 68 16.73 -0.56 19.76
CA LYS A 68 17.80 -1.51 19.38
C LYS A 68 18.39 -1.26 18.00
N TRP A 69 17.71 -0.47 17.16
CA TRP A 69 18.11 -0.14 15.80
C TRP A 69 18.66 1.28 15.66
N VAL A 70 18.06 2.23 16.39
CA VAL A 70 18.30 3.66 16.27
C VAL A 70 18.72 4.22 17.63
N ASP A 71 19.76 5.06 17.65
CA ASP A 71 20.18 5.83 18.84
C ASP A 71 20.67 7.19 18.35
N GLU A 72 19.72 8.11 18.14
CA GLU A 72 19.95 9.37 17.45
C GLU A 72 19.26 10.55 18.14
N ALA A 73 19.79 11.74 17.89
CA ALA A 73 19.26 12.98 18.42
C ALA A 73 19.06 14.01 17.31
N MET A 74 17.98 14.77 17.43
CA MET A 74 17.63 15.88 16.55
C MET A 74 17.38 17.13 17.37
N ASP A 75 17.80 18.26 16.84
CA ASP A 75 17.56 19.57 17.44
C ASP A 75 16.61 20.38 16.57
N SER A 76 16.00 21.40 17.16
CA SER A 76 15.05 22.30 16.51
C SER A 76 13.77 21.64 16.00
N ILE A 77 13.25 20.67 16.76
CA ILE A 77 11.94 20.06 16.49
C ILE A 77 10.82 20.86 17.16
N GLY A 78 9.59 20.68 16.69
CA GLY A 78 8.37 21.19 17.31
C GLY A 78 7.70 20.17 18.21
N ILE A 79 7.29 20.59 19.41
CA ILE A 79 6.40 19.84 20.30
C ILE A 79 5.16 20.68 20.64
N ARG A 80 4.00 20.04 20.69
CA ARG A 80 2.74 20.63 21.21
C ARG A 80 1.82 19.57 21.79
N LEU A 81 0.79 19.99 22.51
CA LEU A 81 -0.34 19.11 22.84
C LEU A 81 -1.11 18.71 21.59
N ARG A 82 -1.67 17.50 21.60
CA ARG A 82 -2.53 16.99 20.52
C ARG A 82 -3.83 16.40 21.04
N GLY A 83 -4.77 16.25 20.11
CA GLY A 83 -6.08 15.66 20.34
C GLY A 83 -7.18 16.70 20.45
N ASN A 84 -8.34 16.25 20.88
CA ASN A 84 -9.49 17.09 21.21
C ASN A 84 -9.74 16.94 22.71
N THR A 85 -10.54 15.96 23.13
CA THR A 85 -10.81 15.67 24.54
C THR A 85 -9.56 15.27 25.35
N SER A 86 -8.57 14.61 24.72
CA SER A 86 -7.34 14.19 25.39
C SER A 86 -6.43 15.35 25.82
N ARG A 87 -6.66 16.57 25.31
CA ARG A 87 -5.98 17.78 25.79
C ARG A 87 -6.36 18.16 27.21
N GLU A 88 -7.57 17.77 27.63
CA GLU A 88 -8.08 17.99 28.98
C GLU A 88 -7.74 16.83 29.94
N SER A 89 -7.28 15.69 29.42
CA SER A 89 -6.86 14.53 30.22
C SER A 89 -5.75 14.89 31.21
N GLY A 90 -5.74 14.26 32.38
CA GLY A 90 -4.63 14.40 33.33
C GLY A 90 -3.32 13.78 32.84
N LYS A 91 -3.39 12.84 31.88
CA LYS A 91 -2.27 12.35 31.07
C LYS A 91 -2.41 12.91 29.65
N LYS A 92 -1.64 13.95 29.34
CA LYS A 92 -1.71 14.68 28.06
C LYS A 92 -1.09 13.88 26.92
N SER A 93 -1.54 14.11 25.69
CA SER A 93 -0.91 13.56 24.48
C SER A 93 -0.14 14.66 23.73
N PHE A 94 0.93 14.27 23.04
CA PHE A 94 1.85 15.21 22.37
C PHE A 94 1.95 14.92 20.87
N LYS A 95 2.21 15.95 20.07
CA LYS A 95 2.66 15.82 18.68
C LYS A 95 4.09 16.32 18.58
N LEU A 96 4.95 15.53 17.93
CA LEU A 96 6.26 15.97 17.46
C LEU A 96 6.19 16.29 15.97
N SER A 97 6.88 17.35 15.55
CA SER A 97 7.08 17.70 14.14
C SER A 97 8.54 18.06 13.94
N PHE A 98 9.22 17.30 13.08
CA PHE A 98 10.64 17.47 12.82
C PHE A 98 10.91 18.65 11.89
N ASN A 99 9.97 18.94 11.00
CA ASN A 99 10.12 19.97 9.98
C ASN A 99 9.59 21.38 10.37
N THR A 100 9.05 21.57 11.58
CA THR A 100 8.41 22.85 11.98
C THR A 100 9.38 24.03 11.95
N PHE A 101 10.60 23.88 12.50
CA PHE A 101 11.58 24.97 12.57
C PHE A 101 12.70 24.84 11.54
N ILE A 102 12.89 23.64 10.98
CA ILE A 102 13.81 23.37 9.88
C ILE A 102 13.02 22.70 8.76
N ARG A 103 12.71 23.43 7.68
CA ARG A 103 11.94 22.89 6.56
C ARG A 103 12.66 21.68 5.92
N GLY A 104 11.92 20.61 5.66
CA GLY A 104 12.43 19.36 5.06
C GLY A 104 13.29 18.50 5.99
N GLN A 105 13.29 18.79 7.30
CA GLN A 105 13.94 17.93 8.28
C GLN A 105 13.02 16.75 8.64
N GLU A 106 13.49 15.54 8.36
CA GLU A 106 12.80 14.28 8.63
C GLU A 106 13.58 13.42 9.64
N PHE A 107 12.88 12.50 10.30
CA PHE A 107 13.45 11.46 11.15
C PHE A 107 13.12 10.08 10.59
N TYR A 108 14.07 9.46 9.88
CA TYR A 108 13.86 8.16 9.22
C TYR A 108 12.60 8.15 8.35
N ASP A 109 12.51 9.05 7.37
CA ASP A 109 11.36 9.22 6.46
C ASP A 109 10.05 9.66 7.16
N LEU A 110 10.14 10.24 8.36
CA LEU A 110 8.99 10.74 9.11
C LEU A 110 9.10 12.23 9.39
N ASP A 111 8.05 12.95 9.05
CA ASP A 111 7.93 14.39 9.29
C ASP A 111 7.33 14.72 10.66
N LYS A 112 6.44 13.84 11.14
CA LYS A 112 5.67 14.01 12.37
C LYS A 112 5.46 12.68 13.08
N MET A 113 5.28 12.75 14.40
CA MET A 113 4.84 11.62 15.22
C MET A 113 3.77 12.04 16.21
N ASN A 114 2.89 11.09 16.50
CA ASN A 114 1.77 11.25 17.41
C ASN A 114 2.03 10.43 18.69
N ILE A 115 2.27 11.07 19.82
CA ILE A 115 2.55 10.43 21.11
C ILE A 115 1.29 10.45 21.98
N ASN A 116 0.66 9.29 22.14
CA ASN A 116 -0.66 9.13 22.74
C ASN A 116 -0.64 8.56 24.15
N GLY A 117 -1.34 9.25 25.05
CA GLY A 117 -1.50 8.82 26.44
C GLY A 117 -2.61 7.80 26.67
N GLU A 118 -3.41 7.46 25.64
CA GLU A 118 -4.50 6.48 25.65
C GLU A 118 -5.44 6.62 26.87
N HIS A 119 -5.86 7.86 27.16
CA HIS A 119 -6.55 8.20 28.40
C HIS A 119 -7.87 7.45 28.66
N ASN A 120 -8.52 6.93 27.62
CA ASN A 120 -9.75 6.14 27.77
C ASN A 120 -9.48 4.67 28.04
N ASP A 121 -8.28 4.19 27.72
CA ASP A 121 -7.94 2.77 27.67
C ASP A 121 -7.01 2.36 28.84
N PRO A 122 -7.53 1.66 29.87
CA PRO A 122 -6.68 1.17 30.96
C PRO A 122 -5.69 0.09 30.49
N SER A 123 -5.88 -0.52 29.32
CA SER A 123 -4.96 -1.53 28.81
C SER A 123 -3.77 -0.93 28.05
N VAL A 124 -3.94 0.28 27.50
CA VAL A 124 -3.00 0.95 26.59
C VAL A 124 -2.71 0.15 25.30
N VAL A 125 -3.50 -0.89 24.97
CA VAL A 125 -3.27 -1.78 23.80
C VAL A 125 -4.43 -1.84 22.82
N ARG A 126 -5.63 -1.33 23.14
CA ARG A 126 -6.82 -1.50 22.30
C ARG A 126 -6.61 -0.92 20.90
N SER A 127 -6.10 0.30 20.84
CA SER A 127 -5.79 0.99 19.58
C SER A 127 -4.69 0.26 18.78
N LYS A 128 -3.62 -0.21 19.44
CA LYS A 128 -2.57 -1.05 18.83
C LYS A 128 -3.13 -2.30 18.16
N LEU A 129 -4.00 -3.04 18.87
CA LEU A 129 -4.60 -4.26 18.34
C LEU A 129 -5.46 -3.96 17.11
N CYS A 130 -6.19 -2.85 17.08
CA CYS A 130 -6.98 -2.45 15.93
C CYS A 130 -6.12 -2.18 14.70
N TRP A 131 -5.05 -1.38 14.82
CA TRP A 131 -4.14 -1.14 13.70
C TRP A 131 -3.46 -2.43 13.20
N ASP A 132 -3.04 -3.30 14.13
CA ASP A 132 -2.48 -4.61 13.79
C ASP A 132 -3.49 -5.48 13.04
N LEU A 133 -4.78 -5.44 13.42
CA LEU A 133 -5.85 -6.17 12.74
C LEU A 133 -6.10 -5.63 11.32
N PHE A 134 -6.17 -4.31 11.13
CA PHE A 134 -6.31 -3.72 9.80
C PHE A 134 -5.15 -4.13 8.89
N ASN A 135 -3.90 -3.95 9.34
CA ASN A 135 -2.71 -4.36 8.58
C ASN A 135 -2.68 -5.86 8.29
N LYS A 136 -3.03 -6.71 9.27
CA LYS A 136 -3.07 -8.18 9.12
C LYS A 136 -4.12 -8.66 8.13
N THR A 137 -5.21 -7.92 7.96
CA THR A 137 -6.28 -8.21 6.98
C THR A 137 -6.02 -7.60 5.59
N GLY A 138 -4.87 -6.92 5.43
CA GLY A 138 -4.43 -6.33 4.17
C GLY A 138 -4.99 -4.93 3.91
N LEU A 139 -5.50 -4.24 4.93
CA LEU A 139 -5.87 -2.83 4.85
C LEU A 139 -4.71 -1.94 5.28
N THR A 140 -4.56 -0.81 4.59
CA THR A 140 -3.61 0.24 4.95
C THR A 140 -4.04 0.92 6.25
N ALA A 141 -3.19 0.89 7.28
CA ALA A 141 -3.42 1.53 8.57
C ALA A 141 -2.10 2.01 9.19
N SER A 142 -2.17 3.01 10.07
CA SER A 142 -1.00 3.51 10.82
C SER A 142 -0.26 2.39 11.53
N ARG A 143 1.07 2.43 11.49
CA ARG A 143 1.91 1.65 12.40
C ARG A 143 1.93 2.31 13.79
N ALA A 144 2.24 1.52 14.80
CA ALA A 144 2.41 2.04 16.16
C ALA A 144 3.42 1.21 16.95
N PHE A 145 4.09 1.85 17.91
CA PHE A 145 5.01 1.22 18.86
C PHE A 145 4.89 1.89 20.24
N TYR A 146 5.54 1.34 21.25
CA TYR A 146 5.51 1.90 22.61
C TYR A 146 6.78 2.67 22.93
N ALA A 147 6.65 3.79 23.62
CA ALA A 147 7.78 4.59 24.06
C ALA A 147 7.65 5.04 25.52
N ALA A 148 8.75 4.99 26.25
CA ALA A 148 8.95 5.70 27.50
C ALA A 148 9.29 7.16 27.18
N LEU A 149 8.39 8.07 27.55
CA LEU A 149 8.58 9.50 27.30
C LEU A 149 9.28 10.16 28.49
N TYR A 150 10.32 10.93 28.21
CA TYR A 150 10.96 11.82 29.17
C TYR A 150 10.91 13.25 28.66
N ILE A 151 10.50 14.21 29.50
CA ILE A 151 10.57 15.64 29.19
C ILE A 151 11.40 16.33 30.27
N ASN A 152 12.48 17.01 29.87
CA ASN A 152 13.43 17.66 30.77
C ASN A 152 13.98 16.70 31.86
N GLU A 153 14.40 15.50 31.45
CA GLU A 153 14.91 14.41 32.30
C GLU A 153 13.88 13.78 33.25
N GLU A 154 12.63 14.26 33.27
CA GLU A 154 11.56 13.66 34.07
C GLU A 154 10.80 12.61 33.26
N TYR A 155 10.51 11.46 33.87
CA TYR A 155 9.70 10.40 33.25
C TYR A 155 8.23 10.82 33.21
N PHE A 156 7.69 10.98 32.01
CA PHE A 156 6.31 11.37 31.74
C PHE A 156 5.36 10.17 31.57
N GLY A 157 5.90 8.95 31.58
CA GLY A 157 5.11 7.73 31.48
C GLY A 157 5.32 6.94 30.20
N LEU A 158 4.55 5.86 30.07
CA LEU A 158 4.47 5.05 28.86
C LEU A 158 3.47 5.69 27.89
N TYR A 159 3.84 5.77 26.62
CA TYR A 159 2.97 6.23 25.55
C TYR A 159 2.96 5.24 24.40
N ILE A 160 1.86 5.23 23.64
CA ILE A 160 1.87 4.64 22.31
C ILE A 160 2.20 5.73 21.29
N VAL A 161 3.13 5.46 20.39
CA VAL A 161 3.51 6.35 19.31
C VAL A 161 2.90 5.83 18.02
N VAL A 162 2.14 6.67 17.34
CA VAL A 162 1.36 6.30 16.16
C VAL A 162 1.90 7.05 14.95
N GLU A 163 1.99 6.38 13.82
CA GLU A 163 2.33 6.97 12.53
C GLU A 163 1.38 8.12 12.18
N HIS A 164 1.91 9.23 11.68
CA HIS A 164 1.08 10.30 11.17
C HIS A 164 0.49 9.90 9.81
N ILE A 165 -0.73 10.34 9.52
CA ILE A 165 -1.34 10.14 8.20
C ILE A 165 -1.30 11.50 7.52
N ASP A 166 -0.29 11.66 6.67
CA ASP A 166 0.05 12.83 5.85
C ASP A 166 0.60 12.35 4.49
N ASP A 167 1.22 13.26 3.74
CA ASP A 167 1.81 13.02 2.42
C ASP A 167 2.88 11.91 2.44
N GLU A 168 3.72 11.82 3.47
CA GLU A 168 4.71 10.72 3.58
C GLU A 168 4.02 9.36 3.74
N PHE A 169 2.92 9.31 4.50
CA PHE A 169 2.10 8.11 4.61
C PHE A 169 1.49 7.72 3.25
N LEU A 170 1.07 8.70 2.45
CA LEU A 170 0.49 8.43 1.13
C LEU A 170 1.55 7.89 0.17
N ASN A 171 2.69 8.56 0.06
CA ASN A 171 3.83 8.18 -0.77
C ASN A 171 4.24 6.72 -0.52
N LYS A 172 4.24 6.32 0.74
CA LYS A 172 4.60 4.97 1.14
C LYS A 172 3.58 3.90 0.72
N ASN A 173 2.29 4.23 0.75
CA ASN A 173 1.21 3.23 0.73
C ASN A 173 0.39 3.21 -0.57
N TYR A 174 0.50 4.22 -1.42
CA TYR A 174 -0.28 4.37 -2.65
C TYR A 174 0.63 4.59 -3.86
N ALA A 175 0.15 4.26 -5.07
CA ALA A 175 0.95 4.39 -6.28
C ALA A 175 1.03 5.85 -6.77
N ASP A 176 0.04 6.64 -6.40
CA ASP A 176 -0.04 8.08 -6.62
C ASP A 176 -0.44 8.73 -5.29
N ASP A 177 0.39 9.62 -4.78
CA ASP A 177 0.27 10.31 -3.49
C ASP A 177 -0.15 11.78 -3.65
N SER A 178 -0.33 12.27 -4.88
CA SER A 178 -0.59 13.68 -5.16
C SER A 178 -2.03 14.11 -4.85
N GLY A 179 -2.86 13.16 -4.41
CA GLY A 179 -4.27 13.34 -4.21
C GLY A 179 -4.66 14.08 -2.94
N ASN A 180 -5.96 14.29 -2.78
CA ASN A 180 -6.52 14.94 -1.60
C ASN A 180 -6.81 13.91 -0.51
N LEU A 181 -6.30 14.19 0.69
CA LEU A 181 -6.53 13.45 1.92
C LEU A 181 -7.41 14.29 2.85
N TRP A 182 -8.56 13.75 3.24
CA TRP A 182 -9.44 14.38 4.22
C TRP A 182 -9.44 13.59 5.52
N LYS A 183 -9.20 14.28 6.62
CA LYS A 183 -9.48 13.78 7.96
C LYS A 183 -10.98 13.95 8.24
N CYS A 184 -11.67 12.84 8.42
CA CYS A 184 -13.10 12.80 8.64
C CYS A 184 -13.41 12.85 10.14
N LEU A 185 -14.08 13.92 10.56
CA LEU A 185 -14.50 14.19 11.93
C LEU A 185 -16.02 14.30 12.00
N TRP A 186 -16.61 14.00 13.15
CA TRP A 186 -18.07 14.09 13.30
C TRP A 186 -18.60 15.46 12.82
N PRO A 187 -19.72 15.52 12.05
CA PRO A 187 -20.48 14.41 11.49
C PRO A 187 -20.09 14.13 10.02
N ALA A 188 -19.02 13.37 9.78
CA ALA A 188 -18.59 12.97 8.44
C ALA A 188 -19.42 11.78 7.93
N ASP A 189 -20.71 12.02 7.67
CA ASP A 189 -21.71 10.99 7.38
C ASP A 189 -21.77 10.53 5.91
N LEU A 190 -21.17 11.30 4.99
CA LEU A 190 -21.20 11.15 3.53
C LEU A 190 -22.61 11.32 2.93
N VAL A 191 -23.46 12.10 3.58
CA VAL A 191 -24.79 12.47 3.06
C VAL A 191 -24.66 13.55 2.01
N PHE A 192 -25.44 13.44 0.93
CA PHE A 192 -25.48 14.45 -0.12
C PHE A 192 -26.15 15.74 0.38
N ILE A 193 -25.42 16.86 0.24
CA ILE A 193 -25.89 18.19 0.63
C ILE A 193 -26.17 19.01 -0.64
N ASP A 194 -25.16 19.19 -1.48
CA ASP A 194 -25.23 19.91 -2.75
C ASP A 194 -24.17 19.36 -3.72
N SER A 195 -24.33 19.64 -5.01
CA SER A 195 -23.28 19.41 -6.01
C SER A 195 -22.10 20.38 -5.90
N ASP A 196 -22.28 21.51 -5.22
CA ASP A 196 -21.22 22.49 -4.95
C ASP A 196 -20.17 21.92 -3.98
N PRO A 197 -18.89 21.78 -4.38
CA PRO A 197 -17.82 21.30 -3.52
C PRO A 197 -17.66 22.06 -2.19
N ASP A 198 -17.95 23.36 -2.17
CA ASP A 198 -17.80 24.19 -0.98
C ASP A 198 -18.83 23.83 0.11
N ALA A 199 -19.93 23.16 -0.24
CA ALA A 199 -20.96 22.73 0.71
C ALA A 199 -20.45 21.71 1.76
N TYR A 200 -19.32 21.06 1.49
CA TYR A 200 -18.73 20.02 2.34
C TYR A 200 -17.60 20.51 3.25
N LYS A 201 -17.20 21.78 3.14
CA LYS A 201 -16.10 22.34 3.95
C LYS A 201 -16.50 22.52 5.41
N TYR A 202 -17.68 23.08 5.67
CA TYR A 202 -18.10 23.47 7.01
C TYR A 202 -19.35 22.73 7.43
N PHE A 203 -19.41 22.30 8.69
CA PHE A 203 -20.60 21.64 9.24
C PHE A 203 -21.84 22.56 9.20
N ASN A 204 -21.65 23.85 9.45
CA ASN A 204 -22.66 24.88 9.26
C ASN A 204 -22.00 26.26 9.14
N GLU A 205 -22.74 27.25 8.62
CA GLU A 205 -22.27 28.62 8.41
C GLU A 205 -21.72 29.32 9.67
N THR A 206 -22.07 28.82 10.87
CA THR A 206 -21.64 29.39 12.15
C THR A 206 -20.55 28.60 12.86
N SER A 207 -20.10 27.49 12.28
CA SER A 207 -19.18 26.54 12.89
C SER A 207 -17.85 26.54 12.15
N ASN A 208 -16.75 26.68 12.89
CA ASN A 208 -15.40 26.48 12.35
C ASN A 208 -15.02 24.99 12.27
N ARG A 209 -15.99 24.08 12.45
CA ARG A 209 -15.76 22.63 12.39
C ARG A 209 -15.87 22.13 10.96
N TYR A 210 -14.81 21.48 10.50
CA TYR A 210 -14.74 20.77 9.23
C TYR A 210 -15.08 19.30 9.45
N PRO A 211 -16.20 18.78 8.91
CA PRO A 211 -16.47 17.34 8.91
C PRO A 211 -15.42 16.59 8.08
N TYR A 212 -14.98 17.20 6.98
CA TYR A 212 -13.90 16.70 6.12
C TYR A 212 -12.79 17.74 6.13
N GLU A 213 -11.82 17.60 7.03
CA GLU A 213 -10.70 18.51 7.15
C GLU A 213 -9.60 18.10 6.16
N LEU A 214 -9.36 18.90 5.12
CA LEU A 214 -8.33 18.62 4.12
C LEU A 214 -6.91 18.68 4.76
N LYS A 215 -6.06 17.71 4.45
CA LYS A 215 -4.72 17.51 5.03
C LYS A 215 -3.57 17.51 4.03
N THR A 216 -3.86 17.37 2.75
CA THR A 216 -2.93 17.57 1.64
C THR A 216 -3.51 18.62 0.71
N ASN A 217 -2.68 19.29 -0.09
CA ASN A 217 -3.13 20.33 -1.02
C ASN A 217 -3.97 21.45 -0.35
N GLU A 218 -3.66 21.78 0.90
CA GLU A 218 -4.44 22.72 1.74
C GLU A 218 -4.58 24.12 1.12
N GLU A 219 -3.57 24.58 0.36
CA GLU A 219 -3.61 25.87 -0.32
C GLU A 219 -4.60 25.90 -1.48
N ILE A 220 -4.71 24.79 -2.23
CA ILE A 220 -5.68 24.64 -3.32
C ILE A 220 -7.09 24.53 -2.74
N ASN A 221 -7.23 23.81 -1.61
CA ASN A 221 -8.47 23.69 -0.86
C ASN A 221 -9.65 23.18 -1.71
N ASP A 222 -9.38 22.17 -2.55
CA ASP A 222 -10.34 21.61 -3.51
C ASP A 222 -11.11 20.41 -2.93
N TYR A 223 -12.44 20.48 -3.02
CA TYR A 223 -13.37 19.46 -2.52
C TYR A 223 -14.12 18.77 -3.67
N THR A 224 -13.77 19.06 -4.93
CA THR A 224 -14.48 18.59 -6.12
C THR A 224 -14.63 17.08 -6.17
N GLN A 225 -13.54 16.37 -5.88
CA GLN A 225 -13.52 14.91 -5.88
C GLN A 225 -14.38 14.32 -4.76
N LEU A 226 -14.37 14.92 -3.57
CA LEU A 226 -15.21 14.51 -2.45
C LEU A 226 -16.69 14.72 -2.77
N ALA A 227 -17.08 15.87 -3.32
CA ALA A 227 -18.45 16.14 -3.73
C ALA A 227 -18.91 15.16 -4.82
N ARG A 228 -18.04 14.84 -5.79
CA ARG A 228 -18.30 13.82 -6.81
C ARG A 228 -18.53 12.44 -6.19
N PHE A 229 -17.70 12.03 -5.23
CA PHE A 229 -17.86 10.76 -4.51
C PHE A 229 -19.21 10.69 -3.79
N ILE A 230 -19.56 11.73 -3.03
CA ILE A 230 -20.81 11.81 -2.29
C ILE A 230 -22.02 11.83 -3.23
N ASP A 231 -21.96 12.56 -4.34
CA ASP A 231 -23.01 12.59 -5.36
C ASP A 231 -23.23 11.22 -5.99
N ILE A 232 -22.17 10.57 -6.49
CA ILE A 232 -22.28 9.22 -7.08
C ILE A 232 -22.84 8.24 -6.05
N LEU A 233 -22.36 8.29 -4.80
CA LEU A 233 -22.81 7.41 -3.74
C LEU A 233 -24.31 7.57 -3.43
N ASN A 234 -24.80 8.81 -3.35
CA ASN A 234 -26.16 9.10 -2.91
C ASN A 234 -27.18 9.10 -4.05
N ASN A 235 -26.80 9.57 -5.25
CA ASN A 235 -27.74 9.85 -6.33
C ASN A 235 -27.71 8.81 -7.48
N THR A 236 -26.76 7.86 -7.49
CA THR A 236 -26.76 6.77 -8.49
C THR A 236 -27.91 5.78 -8.28
N PRO A 237 -28.77 5.51 -9.28
CA PRO A 237 -29.88 4.56 -9.15
C PRO A 237 -29.43 3.15 -8.74
N GLU A 238 -30.26 2.42 -7.98
CA GLU A 238 -29.96 1.06 -7.48
C GLU A 238 -29.48 0.07 -8.57
N GLY A 239 -30.00 0.16 -9.80
CA GLY A 239 -29.57 -0.72 -10.88
C GLY A 239 -28.15 -0.46 -11.41
N ALA A 240 -27.58 0.71 -11.13
CA ALA A 240 -26.27 1.16 -11.60
C ALA A 240 -25.24 1.33 -10.47
N ILE A 241 -25.67 1.24 -9.20
CA ILE A 241 -24.82 1.54 -8.04
C ILE A 241 -23.62 0.61 -7.94
N LYS A 242 -23.77 -0.70 -8.22
CA LYS A 242 -22.65 -1.65 -8.18
C LYS A 242 -21.52 -1.25 -9.14
N ASP A 243 -21.86 -0.93 -10.38
CA ASP A 243 -20.90 -0.49 -11.41
C ASP A 243 -20.25 0.85 -11.03
N SER A 244 -21.02 1.77 -10.45
CA SER A 244 -20.51 3.09 -10.08
C SER A 244 -19.59 3.03 -8.86
N LEU A 245 -19.90 2.19 -7.87
CA LEU A 245 -19.03 1.94 -6.71
C LEU A 245 -17.70 1.31 -7.13
N GLU A 246 -17.70 0.29 -8.01
CA GLU A 246 -16.46 -0.33 -8.51
C GLU A 246 -15.52 0.65 -9.26
N ARG A 247 -16.03 1.81 -9.69
CA ARG A 247 -15.23 2.86 -10.34
C ARG A 247 -14.60 3.84 -9.35
N ILE A 248 -15.24 4.10 -8.22
CA ILE A 248 -14.85 5.19 -7.31
C ILE A 248 -14.26 4.70 -6.00
N ILE A 249 -14.39 3.40 -5.67
CA ILE A 249 -13.81 2.77 -4.49
C ILE A 249 -13.38 1.33 -4.83
N TYR A 250 -12.62 0.71 -3.92
CA TYR A 250 -12.45 -0.74 -3.85
C TYR A 250 -13.50 -1.31 -2.87
N PRO A 251 -14.58 -1.96 -3.36
CA PRO A 251 -15.64 -2.45 -2.48
C PRO A 251 -15.12 -3.38 -1.39
N GLU A 252 -14.13 -4.21 -1.71
CA GLU A 252 -13.48 -5.09 -0.75
C GLU A 252 -12.84 -4.33 0.42
N GLU A 253 -12.19 -3.19 0.19
CA GLU A 253 -11.53 -2.43 1.24
C GLU A 253 -12.56 -1.89 2.24
N VAL A 254 -13.68 -1.37 1.74
CA VAL A 254 -14.79 -0.90 2.57
C VAL A 254 -15.39 -2.04 3.38
N LEU A 255 -15.64 -3.20 2.77
CA LEU A 255 -16.23 -4.35 3.48
C LEU A 255 -15.27 -4.93 4.54
N LYS A 256 -13.96 -4.95 4.27
CA LYS A 256 -12.95 -5.32 5.28
C LYS A 256 -12.91 -4.32 6.43
N TYR A 257 -12.97 -3.03 6.11
CA TYR A 257 -12.97 -1.95 7.10
C TYR A 257 -14.16 -2.12 8.05
N MET A 258 -15.36 -2.32 7.49
CA MET A 258 -16.57 -2.61 8.27
C MET A 258 -16.43 -3.87 9.13
N ALA A 259 -15.85 -4.95 8.58
CA ALA A 259 -15.72 -6.21 9.30
C ALA A 259 -14.84 -6.06 10.54
N VAL A 260 -13.70 -5.38 10.43
CA VAL A 260 -12.82 -5.10 11.58
C VAL A 260 -13.52 -4.21 12.62
N ASN A 261 -14.25 -3.18 12.20
CA ASN A 261 -15.01 -2.33 13.13
C ASN A 261 -16.09 -3.11 13.90
N VAL A 262 -16.84 -3.98 13.22
CA VAL A 262 -17.88 -4.82 13.84
C VAL A 262 -17.32 -5.92 14.74
N LEU A 263 -16.13 -6.44 14.43
CA LEU A 263 -15.43 -7.40 15.29
C LEU A 263 -14.92 -6.72 16.56
N THR A 264 -14.30 -5.54 16.42
CA THR A 264 -13.72 -4.79 17.54
C THR A 264 -14.74 -4.00 18.36
N GLY A 265 -15.96 -3.83 17.85
CA GLY A 265 -16.98 -2.99 18.48
C GLY A 265 -16.61 -1.51 18.44
N SER A 266 -15.89 -1.09 17.42
CA SER A 266 -15.46 0.29 17.21
C SER A 266 -16.66 1.16 16.87
N TRP A 267 -17.16 1.90 17.85
CA TRP A 267 -18.35 2.72 17.66
C TRP A 267 -18.02 4.17 17.36
N ASP A 268 -16.78 4.63 17.55
CA ASP A 268 -16.39 6.01 17.23
C ASP A 268 -15.94 6.14 15.75
N ASP A 269 -16.27 5.15 14.92
CA ASP A 269 -15.89 5.05 13.51
C ASP A 269 -16.91 5.73 12.57
N TYR A 270 -16.70 5.56 11.25
CA TYR A 270 -17.64 6.02 10.23
C TYR A 270 -19.05 5.45 10.42
N TRP A 271 -19.17 4.14 10.65
CA TRP A 271 -20.46 3.46 10.60
C TRP A 271 -21.36 3.89 11.76
N TYR A 272 -20.88 3.89 12.99
CA TYR A 272 -21.71 4.27 14.13
C TYR A 272 -21.71 5.79 14.37
N ASN A 273 -20.55 6.41 14.63
CA ASN A 273 -20.49 7.82 15.05
C ASN A 273 -20.12 8.81 13.93
N GLN A 274 -19.94 8.39 12.68
CA GLN A 274 -19.60 9.30 11.56
C GLN A 274 -18.26 10.01 11.79
N ASN A 275 -17.31 9.33 12.42
CA ASN A 275 -16.11 9.95 12.98
C ASN A 275 -14.87 9.08 12.75
N ASN A 276 -13.69 9.63 13.02
CA ASN A 276 -12.41 8.93 13.14
C ASN A 276 -12.02 8.00 11.97
N PHE A 277 -11.95 8.58 10.77
CA PHE A 277 -11.33 7.93 9.62
C PHE A 277 -10.71 8.99 8.71
N TYR A 278 -9.91 8.56 7.74
CA TYR A 278 -9.54 9.40 6.60
C TYR A 278 -10.17 8.84 5.34
N ILE A 279 -10.40 9.75 4.40
CA ILE A 279 -10.67 9.41 3.01
C ILE A 279 -9.54 9.97 2.17
N TYR A 280 -8.93 9.13 1.33
CA TYR A 280 -7.92 9.53 0.36
C TYR A 280 -8.43 9.30 -1.07
N HIS A 281 -8.30 10.28 -1.96
CA HIS A 281 -8.54 10.10 -3.40
C HIS A 281 -7.20 9.87 -4.10
N GLU A 282 -6.97 8.67 -4.63
CA GLU A 282 -5.80 8.33 -5.46
C GLU A 282 -6.07 8.76 -6.92
N PRO A 283 -5.36 9.78 -7.46
CA PRO A 283 -5.67 10.33 -8.78
C PRO A 283 -5.44 9.35 -9.93
N ALA A 284 -4.33 8.59 -9.93
CA ALA A 284 -4.03 7.61 -10.96
C ALA A 284 -5.10 6.52 -11.11
N ALA A 285 -5.66 6.03 -10.00
CA ALA A 285 -6.74 5.04 -10.02
C ALA A 285 -8.14 5.67 -10.16
N ASP A 286 -8.24 6.99 -9.93
CA ASP A 286 -9.47 7.76 -9.72
C ASP A 286 -10.41 7.14 -8.67
N ARG A 287 -9.84 6.63 -7.57
CA ARG A 287 -10.56 5.89 -6.53
C ARG A 287 -10.29 6.43 -5.14
N PHE A 288 -11.23 6.14 -4.24
CA PHE A 288 -11.18 6.51 -2.85
C PHE A 288 -10.83 5.33 -1.95
N HIS A 289 -9.97 5.61 -0.97
CA HIS A 289 -9.58 4.70 0.10
C HIS A 289 -10.10 5.21 1.44
N LEU A 290 -10.48 4.29 2.33
CA LEU A 290 -10.80 4.59 3.72
C LEU A 290 -9.64 4.13 4.60
N ILE A 291 -9.12 5.03 5.44
CA ILE A 291 -7.98 4.74 6.32
C ILE A 291 -8.46 4.86 7.79
N PRO A 292 -8.28 3.83 8.63
CA PRO A 292 -8.71 3.85 10.02
C PRO A 292 -7.89 4.84 10.86
N TYR A 293 -8.55 5.55 11.79
CA TYR A 293 -7.92 6.49 12.70
C TYR A 293 -8.58 6.42 14.09
N ASP A 294 -7.82 6.68 15.16
CA ASP A 294 -8.33 6.84 16.55
C ASP A 294 -9.20 5.68 17.09
N TYR A 295 -8.55 4.55 17.41
CA TYR A 295 -9.20 3.27 17.75
C TYR A 295 -9.12 2.87 19.24
N ASP A 296 -8.98 3.83 20.15
CA ASP A 296 -9.00 3.59 21.60
C ASP A 296 -10.37 3.08 22.07
N ASN A 297 -11.47 3.57 21.46
CA ASN A 297 -12.85 3.25 21.81
C ASN A 297 -13.37 1.92 21.25
N THR A 298 -12.69 0.84 21.62
CA THR A 298 -12.91 -0.52 21.10
C THR A 298 -12.86 -1.58 22.21
N PHE A 299 -13.14 -2.84 21.88
CA PHE A 299 -13.03 -3.99 22.78
C PHE A 299 -13.69 -3.77 24.16
N GLY A 300 -14.91 -3.23 24.14
CA GLY A 300 -15.71 -2.99 25.33
C GLY A 300 -15.53 -1.63 26.01
N ILE A 301 -14.73 -0.72 25.46
CA ILE A 301 -14.82 0.70 25.85
C ILE A 301 -16.09 1.29 25.24
N SER A 302 -16.99 1.84 26.06
CA SER A 302 -18.29 2.36 25.66
C SER A 302 -18.93 3.22 26.75
N TRP A 303 -19.28 4.46 26.40
CA TRP A 303 -20.13 5.33 27.23
C TRP A 303 -21.63 5.04 27.05
N PHE A 304 -21.96 4.09 26.19
CA PHE A 304 -23.32 3.67 25.87
C PHE A 304 -23.75 2.50 26.76
N SER A 305 -25.05 2.18 26.72
CA SER A 305 -25.63 0.97 27.34
C SER A 305 -25.57 -0.26 26.42
N THR A 306 -25.19 -0.05 25.16
CA THR A 306 -25.10 -1.04 24.10
C THR A 306 -24.06 -2.10 24.44
N ASP A 307 -24.45 -3.37 24.31
CA ASP A 307 -23.51 -4.48 24.38
C ASP A 307 -22.93 -4.75 22.99
N TRP A 308 -21.76 -4.18 22.72
CA TRP A 308 -21.03 -4.35 21.46
C TRP A 308 -20.62 -5.80 21.19
N THR A 309 -20.62 -6.68 22.20
CA THR A 309 -20.32 -8.10 21.99
C THR A 309 -21.45 -8.85 21.31
N ASP A 310 -22.69 -8.38 21.33
CA ASP A 310 -23.86 -9.04 20.72
C ASP A 310 -24.51 -8.20 19.60
N ILE A 311 -23.83 -7.16 19.12
CA ILE A 311 -24.40 -6.28 18.10
C ILE A 311 -24.62 -7.01 16.77
N ASN A 312 -25.78 -6.76 16.15
CA ASN A 312 -26.08 -7.32 14.84
C ASN A 312 -25.10 -6.74 13.79
N PRO A 313 -24.33 -7.59 13.09
CA PRO A 313 -23.27 -7.15 12.18
C PRO A 313 -23.80 -6.42 10.94
N TYR A 314 -25.11 -6.40 10.72
CA TYR A 314 -25.75 -5.77 9.57
C TYR A 314 -26.51 -4.48 9.91
N TYR A 315 -26.66 -4.15 11.20
CA TYR A 315 -27.38 -2.97 11.69
C TYR A 315 -26.58 -2.25 12.79
N PHE A 316 -25.26 -2.14 12.59
CA PHE A 316 -24.33 -1.65 13.61
C PHE A 316 -24.67 -0.25 14.14
N ALA A 317 -25.16 0.66 13.28
CA ALA A 317 -25.49 2.04 13.64
C ALA A 317 -26.82 2.26 14.40
N GLU A 318 -27.72 1.28 14.45
CA GLU A 318 -29.14 1.54 14.81
C GLU A 318 -29.47 1.36 16.31
N PHE A 319 -28.55 0.85 17.13
CA PHE A 319 -28.90 0.24 18.43
C PHE A 319 -29.21 1.25 19.56
N GLU A 320 -28.78 2.52 19.45
CA GLU A 320 -28.98 3.53 20.52
C GLU A 320 -29.54 4.89 20.06
N GLY A 321 -30.25 4.89 18.94
CA GLY A 321 -30.97 6.08 18.48
C GLY A 321 -30.09 7.12 17.76
N GLN A 322 -28.87 6.76 17.36
CA GLN A 322 -28.18 7.41 16.24
C GLN A 322 -29.08 7.27 15.00
N GLN A 323 -29.85 8.31 14.70
CA GLN A 323 -30.71 8.37 13.52
C GLN A 323 -29.96 9.09 12.40
N GLY A 324 -29.85 8.45 11.24
CA GLY A 324 -29.23 9.03 10.06
C GLY A 324 -28.82 7.96 9.06
N SER A 325 -28.78 8.31 7.78
CA SER A 325 -28.25 7.40 6.76
C SER A 325 -26.73 7.27 6.92
N ARG A 326 -26.20 6.11 6.53
CA ARG A 326 -24.77 5.89 6.30
C ARG A 326 -24.62 5.50 4.84
N PRO A 327 -24.68 6.46 3.90
CA PRO A 327 -24.90 6.15 2.49
C PRO A 327 -23.93 5.12 1.93
N LEU A 328 -22.65 5.15 2.34
CA LEU A 328 -21.66 4.18 1.87
C LEU A 328 -22.03 2.75 2.30
N ILE A 329 -22.38 2.57 3.58
CA ILE A 329 -22.73 1.26 4.12
C ILE A 329 -24.09 0.80 3.61
N ASP A 330 -25.08 1.69 3.65
CA ASP A 330 -26.45 1.44 3.22
C ASP A 330 -26.43 0.97 1.75
N ARG A 331 -25.64 1.61 0.89
CA ARG A 331 -25.57 1.28 -0.53
C ARG A 331 -24.81 -0.01 -0.80
N ILE A 332 -23.66 -0.22 -0.14
CA ILE A 332 -22.83 -1.40 -0.40
C ILE A 332 -23.48 -2.69 0.11
N LEU A 333 -24.11 -2.68 1.29
CA LEU A 333 -24.79 -3.85 1.85
C LEU A 333 -26.14 -4.14 1.21
N ASN A 334 -26.73 -3.17 0.50
CA ASN A 334 -27.93 -3.41 -0.32
C ASN A 334 -27.61 -4.18 -1.61
N ILE A 335 -26.34 -4.33 -2.00
CA ILE A 335 -25.92 -5.19 -3.11
C ILE A 335 -25.75 -6.63 -2.58
N PRO A 336 -26.60 -7.61 -2.97
CA PRO A 336 -26.62 -8.94 -2.34
C PRO A 336 -25.28 -9.70 -2.40
N SER A 337 -24.53 -9.57 -3.49
CA SER A 337 -23.22 -10.22 -3.63
C SER A 337 -22.17 -9.61 -2.68
N TYR A 338 -22.23 -8.29 -2.43
CA TYR A 338 -21.32 -7.62 -1.50
C TYR A 338 -21.72 -7.84 -0.05
N ARG A 339 -23.02 -7.92 0.23
CA ARG A 339 -23.52 -8.40 1.53
C ARG A 339 -22.98 -9.78 1.86
N ASN A 340 -23.06 -10.73 0.91
CA ASN A 340 -22.51 -12.07 1.09
C ASN A 340 -20.99 -12.05 1.25
N LEU A 341 -20.28 -11.21 0.48
CA LEU A 341 -18.84 -11.05 0.61
C LEU A 341 -18.45 -10.52 1.99
N TYR A 342 -19.19 -9.54 2.54
CA TYR A 342 -19.00 -9.05 3.90
C TYR A 342 -19.26 -10.13 4.96
N THR A 343 -20.34 -10.91 4.82
CA THR A 343 -20.60 -12.07 5.70
C THR A 343 -19.43 -13.06 5.68
N HIS A 344 -18.88 -13.34 4.50
CA HIS A 344 -17.70 -14.20 4.34
C HIS A 344 -16.46 -13.61 4.99
N PHE A 345 -16.24 -12.30 4.92
CA PHE A 345 -15.11 -11.65 5.58
C PHE A 345 -15.20 -11.80 7.10
N LEU A 346 -16.38 -11.60 7.69
CA LEU A 346 -16.61 -11.85 9.11
C LEU A 346 -16.32 -13.32 9.48
N GLU A 347 -16.85 -14.28 8.72
CA GLU A 347 -16.61 -15.71 8.94
C GLU A 347 -15.11 -16.06 8.85
N HIS A 348 -14.45 -15.57 7.79
CA HIS A 348 -13.03 -15.78 7.56
C HIS A 348 -12.17 -15.19 8.68
N TYR A 349 -12.48 -13.98 9.15
CA TYR A 349 -11.73 -13.33 10.22
C TYR A 349 -11.97 -13.99 11.57
N LEU A 350 -13.18 -14.43 11.90
CA LEU A 350 -13.40 -15.21 13.12
C LEU A 350 -12.52 -16.47 13.17
N LEU A 351 -12.31 -17.12 12.03
CA LEU A 351 -11.52 -18.35 11.95
C LEU A 351 -10.01 -18.11 11.93
N ASN A 352 -9.54 -17.06 11.25
CA ASN A 352 -8.12 -16.91 10.90
C ASN A 352 -7.44 -15.67 11.51
N VAL A 353 -8.19 -14.79 12.17
CA VAL A 353 -7.66 -13.49 12.64
C VAL A 353 -8.14 -13.13 14.05
N PHE A 354 -9.44 -13.12 14.30
CA PHE A 354 -10.11 -12.58 15.48
C PHE A 354 -10.68 -13.69 16.36
N ASN A 355 -9.79 -14.43 17.03
CA ASN A 355 -10.15 -15.37 18.10
C ASN A 355 -8.96 -15.52 19.06
N LEU A 356 -9.21 -15.97 20.30
CA LEU A 356 -8.15 -16.06 21.31
C LEU A 356 -7.07 -17.09 20.96
N ASP A 357 -7.40 -18.20 20.29
CA ASP A 357 -6.39 -19.17 19.83
C ASP A 357 -5.33 -18.52 18.91
N ILE A 358 -5.63 -17.36 18.32
CA ILE A 358 -4.73 -16.60 17.43
C ILE A 358 -4.19 -15.32 18.10
N MET A 359 -5.00 -14.62 18.88
CA MET A 359 -4.67 -13.29 19.41
C MET A 359 -4.05 -13.32 20.80
N GLU A 360 -4.28 -14.36 21.59
CA GLU A 360 -3.89 -14.39 23.01
C GLU A 360 -2.39 -14.16 23.21
N ASP A 361 -1.54 -14.90 22.48
CA ASP A 361 -0.08 -14.75 22.57
C ASP A 361 0.37 -13.31 22.31
N ARG A 362 -0.27 -12.65 21.34
CA ARG A 362 0.05 -11.25 21.01
C ARG A 362 -0.39 -10.31 22.13
N ILE A 363 -1.62 -10.47 22.62
CA ILE A 363 -2.17 -9.69 23.72
C ILE A 363 -1.26 -9.79 24.97
N ASP A 364 -0.87 -11.01 25.33
CA ASP A 364 -0.05 -11.27 26.52
C ASP A 364 1.39 -10.78 26.33
N SER A 365 1.94 -10.87 25.11
CA SER A 365 3.26 -10.30 24.80
C SER A 365 3.29 -8.78 24.95
N LEU A 366 2.22 -8.09 24.52
CA LEU A 366 2.10 -6.64 24.66
C LEU A 366 1.91 -6.24 26.13
N HIS A 367 1.05 -6.96 26.87
CA HIS A 367 0.88 -6.77 28.31
C HIS A 367 2.23 -6.85 29.04
N THR A 368 2.97 -7.94 28.81
CA THR A 368 4.28 -8.17 29.43
C THR A 368 5.30 -7.10 29.03
N LEU A 369 5.29 -6.68 27.76
CA LEU A 369 6.22 -5.68 27.23
C LEU A 369 6.07 -4.33 27.95
N ILE A 370 4.83 -3.95 28.27
CA ILE A 370 4.53 -2.59 28.75
C ILE A 370 4.29 -2.50 30.28
N GLU A 371 4.12 -3.62 30.98
CA GLU A 371 3.81 -3.63 32.42
C GLU A 371 4.94 -3.02 33.28
N ASP A 372 6.04 -3.74 33.47
CA ASP A 372 7.19 -3.35 34.31
C ASP A 372 8.44 -3.11 33.45
N PRO A 373 9.14 -1.98 33.60
CA PRO A 373 8.92 -0.90 34.57
C PRO A 373 7.92 0.18 34.11
N TRP A 374 7.30 0.05 32.94
CA TRP A 374 6.76 1.23 32.25
C TRP A 374 5.43 1.74 32.79
N VAL A 375 4.34 0.97 32.70
CA VAL A 375 3.05 1.37 33.28
C VAL A 375 3.12 1.41 34.80
N MET A 376 3.80 0.45 35.43
CA MET A 376 3.89 0.37 36.90
C MET A 376 4.53 1.60 37.55
N ASN A 377 5.44 2.28 36.86
CA ASN A 377 6.09 3.49 37.35
C ASN A 377 5.59 4.77 36.67
N ASP A 378 4.53 4.69 35.86
CA ASP A 378 3.97 5.85 35.16
C ASP A 378 3.24 6.78 36.14
N PRO A 379 3.74 8.02 36.37
CA PRO A 379 3.13 8.92 37.34
C PRO A 379 1.84 9.57 36.84
N PHE A 380 1.54 9.49 35.55
CA PHE A 380 0.36 10.08 34.93
C PHE A 380 -0.71 9.05 34.59
N TYR A 381 -0.41 7.75 34.55
CA TYR A 381 -1.40 6.70 34.31
C TYR A 381 -2.62 6.80 35.25
N PRO A 382 -2.46 7.01 36.57
CA PRO A 382 -3.61 7.22 37.47
C PRO A 382 -4.41 8.49 37.21
N ASN A 383 -3.87 9.46 36.46
CA ASN A 383 -4.58 10.68 36.11
C ASN A 383 -5.60 10.48 34.97
N SER A 384 -5.54 9.33 34.29
CA SER A 384 -6.57 8.86 33.38
C SER A 384 -7.69 8.18 34.18
N TYR A 385 -8.76 8.91 34.49
CA TYR A 385 -9.95 8.43 35.22
C TYR A 385 -9.71 7.82 36.62
N GLY A 386 -8.49 7.83 37.15
CA GLY A 386 -8.16 7.15 38.41
C GLY A 386 -7.73 5.69 38.24
N PHE A 387 -7.33 5.27 37.04
CA PHE A 387 -6.93 3.88 36.79
C PHE A 387 -5.79 3.42 37.71
N THR A 388 -5.94 2.20 38.23
CA THR A 388 -4.92 1.54 39.05
C THR A 388 -4.16 0.48 38.26
N ILE A 389 -3.07 -0.05 38.81
CA ILE A 389 -2.37 -1.19 38.21
C ILE A 389 -3.25 -2.46 38.21
N ASP A 390 -4.17 -2.57 39.18
CA ASP A 390 -5.18 -3.64 39.16
C ASP A 390 -6.14 -3.45 37.98
N ASP A 391 -6.52 -2.22 37.64
CA ASP A 391 -7.33 -1.92 36.46
C ASP A 391 -6.60 -2.25 35.16
N PHE A 392 -5.31 -1.89 35.06
CA PHE A 392 -4.44 -2.27 33.95
C PHE A 392 -4.47 -3.79 33.75
N ASN A 393 -4.15 -4.56 34.80
CA ASN A 393 -4.08 -6.02 34.72
C ASN A 393 -5.45 -6.67 34.47
N ASN A 394 -6.50 -6.19 35.13
CA ASN A 394 -7.84 -6.74 34.94
C ASN A 394 -8.43 -6.42 33.56
N SER A 395 -7.97 -5.36 32.90
CA SER A 395 -8.43 -5.01 31.55
C SER A 395 -8.09 -6.05 30.48
N TYR A 396 -7.17 -6.98 30.76
CA TYR A 396 -6.81 -8.13 29.90
C TYR A 396 -7.61 -9.40 30.22
N SER A 397 -8.43 -9.38 31.27
CA SER A 397 -9.10 -10.56 31.82
C SER A 397 -10.09 -11.22 30.85
N GLU A 398 -10.16 -12.55 30.91
CA GLU A 398 -11.24 -13.36 30.34
C GLU A 398 -12.46 -13.49 31.26
N ALA A 399 -12.27 -13.25 32.56
CA ALA A 399 -13.24 -13.57 33.61
C ALA A 399 -14.24 -12.44 33.91
N GLY A 400 -14.22 -11.35 33.13
CA GLY A 400 -14.98 -10.15 33.42
C GLY A 400 -14.09 -8.99 33.86
N TYR A 401 -14.29 -7.81 33.26
CA TYR A 401 -13.80 -6.54 33.80
C TYR A 401 -14.78 -5.40 33.54
N TYR A 402 -15.00 -4.56 34.54
CA TYR A 402 -15.87 -3.40 34.46
C TYR A 402 -15.28 -2.24 35.26
N PHE A 403 -15.22 -1.07 34.66
CA PHE A 403 -14.84 0.19 35.28
C PHE A 403 -15.81 1.30 34.87
N ASP A 404 -16.32 2.04 35.86
CA ASP A 404 -17.25 3.15 35.65
C ASP A 404 -16.49 4.44 35.29
N PRO A 405 -16.87 5.18 34.25
CA PRO A 405 -18.14 5.07 33.54
C PRO A 405 -18.15 4.21 32.26
N HIS A 406 -16.98 3.88 31.69
CA HIS A 406 -16.90 3.54 30.26
C HIS A 406 -16.14 2.28 29.86
N VAL A 407 -15.54 1.51 30.77
CA VAL A 407 -14.93 0.22 30.41
C VAL A 407 -15.87 -0.91 30.78
N ARG A 408 -16.51 -1.53 29.80
CA ARG A 408 -17.58 -2.51 30.02
C ARG A 408 -17.10 -3.95 30.06
N ARG A 409 -15.95 -4.25 29.44
CA ARG A 409 -15.39 -5.60 29.29
C ARG A 409 -13.87 -5.58 29.33
N GLY A 410 -13.27 -6.71 29.73
CA GLY A 410 -11.86 -6.99 29.46
C GLY A 410 -11.63 -7.36 27.98
N LEU A 411 -10.40 -7.23 27.49
CA LEU A 411 -10.02 -7.53 26.10
C LEU A 411 -10.37 -8.97 25.72
N LYS A 412 -9.89 -9.95 26.48
CA LYS A 412 -10.08 -11.36 26.17
C LYS A 412 -11.53 -11.80 26.41
N GLU A 413 -12.19 -11.27 27.45
CA GLU A 413 -13.64 -11.43 27.66
C GLU A 413 -14.43 -10.96 26.43
N TYR A 414 -14.14 -9.74 25.95
CA TYR A 414 -14.82 -9.17 24.79
C TYR A 414 -14.68 -10.04 23.55
N ILE A 415 -13.46 -10.48 23.22
CA ILE A 415 -13.19 -11.34 22.06
C ILE A 415 -13.99 -12.64 22.15
N ASN A 416 -13.95 -13.33 23.29
CA ASN A 416 -14.69 -14.56 23.50
C ASN A 416 -16.20 -14.39 23.30
N LEU A 417 -16.78 -13.34 23.89
CA LEU A 417 -18.21 -13.07 23.77
C LEU A 417 -18.60 -12.71 22.33
N ARG A 418 -17.78 -11.90 21.65
CA ARG A 418 -18.05 -11.50 20.26
C ARG A 418 -17.94 -12.68 19.29
N VAL A 419 -16.94 -13.53 19.44
CA VAL A 419 -16.80 -14.76 18.65
C VAL A 419 -18.00 -15.69 18.88
N ALA A 420 -18.43 -15.83 20.13
CA ALA A 420 -19.57 -16.69 20.47
C ALA A 420 -20.89 -16.19 19.86
N SER A 421 -21.17 -14.88 19.93
CA SER A 421 -22.41 -14.31 19.40
C SER A 421 -22.43 -14.29 17.87
N LEU A 422 -21.34 -13.82 17.24
CA LEU A 422 -21.31 -13.54 15.80
C LEU A 422 -21.53 -14.81 14.97
N ASN A 423 -21.00 -15.96 15.40
CA ASN A 423 -21.25 -17.26 14.76
C ASN A 423 -22.75 -17.58 14.58
N SER A 424 -23.63 -17.07 15.44
CA SER A 424 -25.08 -17.27 15.35
C SER A 424 -25.82 -16.20 14.55
N GLN A 425 -25.12 -15.12 14.17
CA GLN A 425 -25.68 -13.94 13.50
C GLN A 425 -25.40 -13.88 11.99
N LEU A 426 -24.45 -14.67 11.49
CA LEU A 426 -24.04 -14.66 10.07
C LEU A 426 -25.10 -15.31 9.18
N GLU A 427 -25.54 -14.57 8.16
CA GLU A 427 -26.56 -15.01 7.22
C GLU A 427 -26.18 -14.66 5.77
N TYR A 428 -26.21 -15.68 4.90
CA TYR A 428 -26.06 -15.52 3.45
C TYR A 428 -27.44 -15.36 2.78
N VAL A 429 -27.52 -14.48 1.79
CA VAL A 429 -28.71 -14.28 0.94
C VAL A 429 -28.49 -14.87 -0.45
N SER A 430 -29.54 -15.04 -1.25
CA SER A 430 -29.38 -15.46 -2.65
C SER A 430 -28.73 -14.35 -3.46
N ALA A 431 -27.56 -14.60 -4.03
CA ALA A 431 -26.82 -13.67 -4.88
C ALA A 431 -25.98 -14.46 -5.88
N PRO A 432 -25.56 -13.86 -7.01
CA PRO A 432 -24.50 -14.43 -7.86
C PRO A 432 -23.13 -14.31 -7.16
N PRO A 433 -22.08 -14.99 -7.69
CA PRO A 433 -20.72 -14.85 -7.18
C PRO A 433 -20.25 -13.41 -7.08
N ALA A 434 -19.47 -13.11 -6.05
CA ALA A 434 -18.69 -11.89 -5.93
C ALA A 434 -17.29 -12.11 -6.51
N LEU A 435 -16.84 -11.20 -7.37
CA LEU A 435 -15.50 -11.14 -7.94
C LEU A 435 -14.87 -9.84 -7.43
N TYR A 436 -13.65 -9.90 -6.91
CA TYR A 436 -12.97 -8.76 -6.28
C TYR A 436 -11.45 -8.94 -6.34
N HIS A 437 -10.69 -7.88 -6.05
CA HIS A 437 -9.23 -7.89 -5.96
C HIS A 437 -8.51 -8.51 -7.18
N PRO A 438 -8.75 -8.01 -8.41
CA PRO A 438 -8.00 -8.46 -9.57
C PRO A 438 -6.54 -7.96 -9.52
N SER A 439 -5.62 -8.78 -10.03
CA SER A 439 -4.24 -8.35 -10.29
C SER A 439 -3.67 -9.06 -11.51
N TRP A 440 -2.65 -8.50 -12.13
CA TRP A 440 -2.01 -9.07 -13.30
C TRP A 440 -0.55 -8.65 -13.42
N SER A 441 0.23 -9.42 -14.19
CA SER A 441 1.69 -9.28 -14.21
C SER A 441 2.23 -8.03 -14.91
N THR A 442 1.49 -7.49 -15.89
CA THR A 442 1.87 -6.26 -16.62
C THR A 442 0.68 -5.69 -17.38
N LEU A 443 0.58 -4.35 -17.43
CA LEU A 443 -0.40 -3.62 -18.24
C LEU A 443 -0.02 -3.59 -19.74
N ASN A 444 1.30 -3.63 -20.02
CA ASN A 444 1.87 -3.46 -21.35
C ASN A 444 2.84 -4.62 -21.63
N PRO A 445 2.34 -5.85 -21.87
CA PRO A 445 3.21 -6.99 -22.18
C PRO A 445 3.97 -6.80 -23.49
N ALA A 446 5.13 -7.44 -23.61
CA ALA A 446 5.76 -7.63 -24.91
C ALA A 446 4.83 -8.44 -25.85
N PRO A 447 4.93 -8.30 -27.18
CA PRO A 447 4.09 -9.02 -28.14
C PRO A 447 4.07 -10.55 -27.98
N ASP A 448 5.16 -11.12 -27.49
CA ASP A 448 5.37 -12.55 -27.24
C ASP A 448 5.22 -12.95 -25.76
N GLU A 449 4.91 -11.99 -24.88
CA GLU A 449 4.74 -12.21 -23.45
C GLU A 449 3.30 -12.63 -23.11
N SER A 450 3.16 -13.59 -22.20
CA SER A 450 1.86 -13.96 -21.62
C SER A 450 1.56 -13.12 -20.39
N VAL A 451 0.30 -12.73 -20.21
CA VAL A 451 -0.14 -11.99 -19.01
C VAL A 451 -0.69 -12.97 -17.99
N PHE A 452 -0.06 -13.06 -16.82
CA PHE A 452 -0.61 -13.81 -15.70
C PHE A 452 -1.65 -12.97 -14.98
N VAL A 453 -2.81 -13.56 -14.68
CA VAL A 453 -3.94 -12.87 -14.06
C VAL A 453 -4.40 -13.62 -12.83
N ASP A 454 -4.72 -12.88 -11.78
CA ASP A 454 -5.31 -13.35 -10.53
C ASP A 454 -6.61 -12.56 -10.24
N ILE A 455 -7.58 -13.22 -9.61
CA ILE A 455 -8.78 -12.59 -9.07
C ILE A 455 -9.33 -13.41 -7.90
N SER A 456 -9.94 -12.75 -6.92
CA SER A 456 -10.61 -13.41 -5.81
C SER A 456 -12.09 -13.61 -6.11
N ILE A 457 -12.60 -14.82 -5.84
CA ILE A 457 -13.98 -15.19 -6.18
C ILE A 457 -14.63 -15.92 -5.01
N PHE A 458 -15.74 -15.38 -4.53
CA PHE A 458 -16.53 -15.96 -3.44
C PHE A 458 -18.00 -16.20 -3.83
N ASP A 459 -18.53 -17.35 -3.41
CA ASP A 459 -19.95 -17.65 -3.43
C ASP A 459 -20.25 -18.72 -2.36
N SER A 460 -21.31 -18.53 -1.56
CA SER A 460 -21.67 -19.43 -0.46
C SER A 460 -22.10 -20.84 -0.92
N ASP A 461 -22.59 -20.99 -2.16
CA ASP A 461 -22.91 -22.29 -2.76
C ASP A 461 -21.69 -22.90 -3.51
N GLY A 462 -20.64 -22.11 -3.68
CA GLY A 462 -19.39 -22.45 -4.34
C GLY A 462 -19.41 -22.20 -5.85
N ILE A 463 -18.20 -22.14 -6.42
CA ILE A 463 -17.97 -21.78 -7.82
C ILE A 463 -18.03 -23.02 -8.72
N HIS A 464 -18.71 -22.92 -9.86
CA HIS A 464 -18.74 -23.94 -10.90
C HIS A 464 -17.64 -23.73 -11.95
N ASN A 465 -17.48 -22.50 -12.46
CA ASN A 465 -16.43 -22.13 -13.39
C ASN A 465 -16.05 -20.65 -13.25
N ALA A 466 -14.84 -20.33 -13.67
CA ALA A 466 -14.33 -18.96 -13.75
C ALA A 466 -13.39 -18.83 -14.96
N ALA A 467 -13.35 -17.64 -15.57
CA ALA A 467 -12.52 -17.37 -16.73
C ALA A 467 -12.13 -15.89 -16.83
N VAL A 468 -11.01 -15.63 -17.50
CA VAL A 468 -10.67 -14.31 -18.04
C VAL A 468 -11.08 -14.26 -19.52
N VAL A 469 -11.75 -13.18 -19.92
CA VAL A 469 -12.26 -12.98 -21.28
C VAL A 469 -11.49 -11.83 -21.93
N LEU A 470 -10.74 -12.16 -22.98
CA LEU A 470 -9.98 -11.21 -23.81
C LEU A 470 -10.84 -10.72 -24.98
N MET A 471 -10.84 -9.40 -25.20
CA MET A 471 -11.50 -8.74 -26.32
C MET A 471 -10.56 -8.67 -27.53
N ILE A 472 -10.89 -9.29 -28.66
CA ILE A 472 -10.04 -9.34 -29.87
C ILE A 472 -10.85 -8.85 -31.08
N GLY A 473 -10.50 -7.70 -31.67
CA GLY A 473 -10.98 -7.30 -33.00
C GLY A 473 -12.50 -7.38 -33.22
N GLY A 474 -13.31 -7.07 -32.19
CA GLY A 474 -14.78 -7.16 -32.21
C GLY A 474 -15.39 -8.49 -31.75
N GLY A 475 -14.59 -9.47 -31.33
CA GLY A 475 -15.01 -10.74 -30.71
C GLY A 475 -14.36 -10.97 -29.34
N THR A 476 -14.59 -12.14 -28.75
CA THR A 476 -14.03 -12.52 -27.45
C THR A 476 -13.37 -13.89 -27.48
N SER A 477 -12.30 -14.06 -26.71
CA SER A 477 -11.69 -15.36 -26.36
C SER A 477 -11.71 -15.53 -24.84
N SER A 478 -11.97 -16.74 -24.36
CA SER A 478 -12.09 -17.02 -22.93
C SER A 478 -11.05 -18.05 -22.49
N TYR A 479 -10.36 -17.75 -21.40
CA TYR A 479 -9.32 -18.58 -20.81
C TYR A 479 -9.70 -18.96 -19.39
N ILE A 480 -9.71 -20.26 -19.09
CA ILE A 480 -10.18 -20.80 -17.81
C ILE A 480 -9.24 -20.37 -16.68
N LEU A 481 -9.82 -19.95 -15.56
CA LEU A 481 -9.10 -19.77 -14.29
C LEU A 481 -9.21 -21.04 -13.44
N SER A 482 -8.16 -21.32 -12.68
CA SER A 482 -8.11 -22.43 -11.72
C SER A 482 -7.94 -21.92 -10.31
N GLU A 483 -8.45 -22.65 -9.32
CA GLU A 483 -8.24 -22.31 -7.90
C GLU A 483 -6.75 -22.30 -7.57
N ASN A 484 -6.29 -21.21 -6.95
CA ASN A 484 -4.92 -21.03 -6.47
C ASN A 484 -4.93 -20.39 -5.07
N LYS A 485 -5.83 -20.91 -4.24
CA LYS A 485 -6.12 -20.42 -2.89
C LYS A 485 -4.93 -20.65 -1.96
N ILE A 486 -4.79 -19.78 -0.96
CA ILE A 486 -3.87 -19.92 0.17
C ILE A 486 -4.73 -20.09 1.44
N PRO A 487 -5.14 -21.32 1.79
CA PRO A 487 -6.02 -21.55 2.93
C PRO A 487 -5.37 -21.09 4.24
N GLY A 488 -6.15 -20.48 5.15
CA GLY A 488 -5.63 -20.04 6.44
C GLY A 488 -4.72 -18.80 6.39
N SER A 489 -4.62 -18.12 5.24
CA SER A 489 -4.12 -16.74 5.22
C SER A 489 -5.04 -15.86 6.08
N SER A 490 -4.49 -14.81 6.69
CA SER A 490 -5.27 -13.73 7.32
C SER A 490 -5.91 -12.79 6.30
N ARG A 491 -5.47 -12.85 5.04
CA ARG A 491 -5.95 -12.08 3.90
C ARG A 491 -6.93 -12.94 3.11
N VAL A 492 -8.20 -12.57 3.18
CA VAL A 492 -9.32 -13.32 2.60
C VAL A 492 -9.24 -13.43 1.08
N GLU A 493 -8.72 -12.40 0.40
CA GLU A 493 -8.48 -12.36 -1.04
C GLU A 493 -7.58 -13.50 -1.51
N LEU A 494 -6.62 -13.92 -0.66
CA LEU A 494 -5.66 -14.98 -0.98
C LEU A 494 -6.28 -16.36 -0.70
N ALA A 495 -7.17 -16.46 0.29
CA ALA A 495 -7.99 -17.66 0.51
C ALA A 495 -9.04 -17.89 -0.60
N ASP A 496 -9.43 -16.84 -1.32
CA ASP A 496 -10.42 -16.89 -2.41
C ASP A 496 -9.81 -16.84 -3.82
N ARG A 497 -8.48 -16.93 -3.94
CA ARG A 497 -7.76 -16.65 -5.20
C ARG A 497 -7.97 -17.70 -6.30
N TRP A 498 -8.19 -17.19 -7.51
CA TRP A 498 -8.19 -17.91 -8.78
C TRP A 498 -7.14 -17.32 -9.72
N SER A 499 -6.44 -18.17 -10.45
CA SER A 499 -5.32 -17.78 -11.31
C SER A 499 -5.46 -18.32 -12.73
N GLY A 500 -4.90 -17.62 -13.70
CA GLY A 500 -4.79 -18.06 -15.08
C GLY A 500 -3.82 -17.20 -15.88
N SER A 501 -3.86 -17.35 -17.21
CA SER A 501 -3.02 -16.57 -18.11
C SER A 501 -3.72 -16.24 -19.41
N ILE A 502 -3.52 -15.03 -19.89
CA ILE A 502 -3.82 -14.62 -21.26
C ILE A 502 -2.56 -14.94 -22.09
N PRO A 503 -2.69 -15.72 -23.20
CA PRO A 503 -1.55 -16.02 -24.07
C PRO A 503 -1.06 -14.75 -24.79
N PRO A 504 0.12 -14.79 -25.44
CA PRO A 504 0.64 -13.65 -26.17
C PRO A 504 -0.36 -13.15 -27.20
N VAL A 505 -0.59 -11.83 -27.20
CA VAL A 505 -1.63 -11.19 -28.01
C VAL A 505 -1.10 -10.66 -29.36
N GLY A 506 0.21 -10.76 -29.57
CA GLY A 506 0.89 -10.31 -30.79
C GLY A 506 1.11 -8.81 -30.84
N GLU A 507 1.82 -8.34 -31.86
CA GLU A 507 2.21 -6.93 -32.01
C GLU A 507 1.03 -6.01 -32.32
N GLY A 508 1.07 -4.79 -31.77
CA GLY A 508 0.06 -3.77 -32.03
C GLY A 508 -1.35 -4.15 -31.58
N PHE A 509 -1.48 -5.14 -30.68
CA PHE A 509 -2.74 -5.45 -30.03
C PHE A 509 -3.21 -4.24 -29.20
N SER A 510 -4.45 -3.82 -29.46
CA SER A 510 -5.16 -2.82 -28.68
C SER A 510 -6.53 -3.36 -28.31
N GLY A 511 -6.70 -3.70 -27.03
CA GLY A 511 -7.93 -4.28 -26.53
C GLY A 511 -7.96 -4.30 -25.00
N GLY A 512 -8.48 -5.38 -24.44
CA GLY A 512 -8.52 -5.53 -22.99
C GLY A 512 -9.25 -6.79 -22.55
N PHE A 513 -9.35 -6.98 -21.23
CA PHE A 513 -9.94 -8.18 -20.66
C PHE A 513 -10.84 -7.89 -19.46
N TYR A 514 -11.71 -8.84 -19.14
CA TYR A 514 -12.54 -8.83 -17.94
C TYR A 514 -12.70 -10.25 -17.41
N PHE A 515 -13.13 -10.39 -16.16
CA PHE A 515 -13.32 -11.68 -15.50
C PHE A 515 -14.79 -12.08 -15.48
N ILE A 516 -15.06 -13.38 -15.53
CA ILE A 516 -16.40 -13.97 -15.35
C ILE A 516 -16.34 -15.14 -14.37
N ALA A 517 -17.41 -15.33 -13.61
CA ALA A 517 -17.60 -16.53 -12.79
C ALA A 517 -19.06 -16.99 -12.81
N GLN A 518 -19.26 -18.29 -12.63
CA GLN A 518 -20.56 -18.93 -12.46
C GLN A 518 -20.58 -19.76 -11.18
N ASP A 519 -21.62 -19.60 -10.36
CA ASP A 519 -21.82 -20.46 -9.18
C ASP A 519 -22.37 -21.85 -9.56
N LYS A 520 -22.52 -22.74 -8.56
CA LYS A 520 -23.15 -24.06 -8.75
C LYS A 520 -24.66 -24.03 -9.02
N LYS A 521 -25.32 -22.89 -8.84
CA LYS A 521 -26.75 -22.67 -9.16
C LYS A 521 -26.94 -22.14 -10.59
N GLY A 522 -25.87 -21.83 -11.30
CA GLY A 522 -25.86 -21.31 -12.67
C GLY A 522 -25.93 -19.77 -12.77
N GLN A 523 -25.90 -19.03 -11.66
CA GLN A 523 -25.87 -17.56 -11.69
C GLN A 523 -24.46 -17.09 -12.08
N THR A 524 -24.39 -16.01 -12.86
CA THR A 524 -23.12 -15.50 -13.41
C THR A 524 -22.87 -14.05 -13.03
N THR A 525 -21.63 -13.72 -12.73
CA THR A 525 -21.13 -12.34 -12.52
C THR A 525 -19.93 -12.09 -13.44
N ARG A 526 -19.66 -10.81 -13.71
CA ARG A 526 -18.42 -10.32 -14.33
C ARG A 526 -17.77 -9.21 -13.50
N TYR A 527 -16.45 -9.04 -13.64
CA TYR A 527 -15.68 -7.92 -13.08
C TYR A 527 -14.70 -7.34 -14.13
N PRO A 528 -14.63 -6.01 -14.32
CA PRO A 528 -15.58 -5.03 -13.79
C PRO A 528 -17.00 -5.28 -14.34
N VAL A 529 -18.03 -4.73 -13.68
CA VAL A 529 -19.43 -4.85 -14.13
C VAL A 529 -19.62 -4.36 -15.57
N SER A 530 -18.93 -3.29 -15.94
CA SER A 530 -18.86 -2.78 -17.30
C SER A 530 -17.44 -2.33 -17.68
N GLY A 531 -17.17 -2.19 -18.99
CA GLY A 531 -15.82 -1.92 -19.49
C GLY A 531 -14.90 -3.15 -19.45
N PHE A 532 -13.60 -2.92 -19.47
CA PHE A 532 -12.54 -3.94 -19.40
C PHE A 532 -11.25 -3.29 -18.91
N PHE A 533 -10.30 -4.08 -18.42
CA PHE A 533 -8.93 -3.63 -18.18
C PHE A 533 -8.21 -3.49 -19.52
N PRO A 534 -7.62 -2.33 -19.83
CA PRO A 534 -6.91 -2.15 -21.09
C PRO A 534 -5.70 -3.10 -21.15
N LEU A 535 -5.45 -3.61 -22.35
CA LEU A 535 -4.27 -4.41 -22.64
C LEU A 535 -3.72 -3.96 -23.99
N LEU A 536 -2.48 -3.46 -23.96
CA LEU A 536 -1.81 -2.88 -25.11
C LEU A 536 -0.46 -3.58 -25.33
N THR A 537 -0.09 -3.78 -26.59
CA THR A 537 1.26 -4.21 -26.97
C THR A 537 1.84 -3.22 -27.96
N GLY A 538 3.14 -2.98 -27.85
CA GLY A 538 3.85 -2.17 -28.85
C GLY A 538 3.78 -2.80 -30.23
N THR A 539 3.84 -1.97 -31.26
CA THR A 539 4.13 -2.43 -32.63
C THR A 539 5.64 -2.60 -32.79
N SER A 540 6.11 -3.65 -33.47
CA SER A 540 7.54 -3.78 -33.87
C SER A 540 8.00 -2.75 -34.92
N ALA A 541 7.24 -1.66 -35.12
CA ALA A 541 7.46 -0.73 -36.22
C ALA A 541 7.15 0.71 -35.81
N GLY A 542 7.98 1.29 -34.95
CA GLY A 542 8.03 2.74 -34.70
C GLY A 542 8.58 3.57 -35.87
N GLU A 543 8.49 3.09 -37.12
CA GLU A 543 9.26 3.62 -38.28
C GLU A 543 10.78 3.73 -37.99
N GLY A 544 11.27 2.96 -37.03
CA GLY A 544 12.64 3.03 -36.55
C GLY A 544 12.87 3.97 -35.35
N LEU A 545 11.88 4.72 -34.87
CA LEU A 545 12.02 5.58 -33.69
C LEU A 545 11.82 4.81 -32.38
N VAL A 546 12.79 4.91 -31.46
CA VAL A 546 12.81 4.19 -30.17
C VAL A 546 13.30 5.09 -29.05
N ILE A 547 12.96 4.74 -27.80
CA ILE A 547 13.63 5.27 -26.60
C ILE A 547 14.99 4.56 -26.51
N ASN A 548 16.08 5.32 -26.50
CA ASN A 548 17.43 4.78 -26.63
C ASN A 548 18.22 4.79 -25.32
N GLU A 549 18.06 5.84 -24.52
CA GLU A 549 18.81 6.06 -23.29
C GLU A 549 17.98 6.97 -22.37
N PHE A 550 18.08 6.82 -21.05
CA PHE A 550 17.54 7.79 -20.10
C PHE A 550 18.35 7.84 -18.80
N LEU A 551 18.24 8.97 -18.09
CA LEU A 551 18.83 9.24 -16.79
C LEU A 551 17.74 9.84 -15.87
N ALA A 552 17.43 9.15 -14.77
CA ALA A 552 16.37 9.55 -13.82
C ALA A 552 16.90 10.04 -12.46
N ASP A 553 18.21 10.28 -12.37
CA ASP A 553 18.88 10.89 -11.21
C ASP A 553 20.18 11.55 -11.67
N ASN A 554 20.05 12.77 -12.21
CA ASN A 554 21.17 13.55 -12.72
C ASN A 554 21.69 14.53 -11.65
N VAL A 555 22.97 14.42 -11.28
CA VAL A 555 23.60 15.30 -10.29
C VAL A 555 24.86 15.96 -10.84
N SER A 556 25.55 15.30 -11.77
CA SER A 556 26.82 15.81 -12.31
C SER A 556 27.11 15.43 -13.77
N SER A 557 26.25 14.66 -14.44
CA SER A 557 26.51 14.10 -15.78
C SER A 557 26.52 15.17 -16.88
N ASN A 558 25.36 15.78 -17.15
CA ASN A 558 25.17 16.79 -18.18
C ASN A 558 24.09 17.77 -17.74
N THR A 559 24.23 19.04 -18.12
CA THR A 559 23.26 20.08 -17.78
C THR A 559 22.38 20.46 -18.96
N ASP A 560 21.23 21.03 -18.66
CA ASP A 560 20.35 21.67 -19.62
C ASP A 560 20.91 23.03 -20.10
N GLN A 561 20.10 23.84 -20.79
CA GLN A 561 20.51 25.17 -21.26
C GLN A 561 20.74 26.21 -20.15
N ASP A 562 20.21 25.97 -18.95
CA ASP A 562 20.26 26.88 -17.80
C ASP A 562 21.27 26.41 -16.73
N ASP A 563 22.12 25.44 -17.09
CA ASP A 563 23.14 24.82 -16.23
C ASP A 563 22.55 23.98 -15.07
N GLU A 564 21.32 23.46 -15.23
CA GLU A 564 20.62 22.60 -14.26
C GLU A 564 20.82 21.10 -14.57
N PHE A 565 20.86 20.26 -13.55
CA PHE A 565 21.08 18.81 -13.67
C PHE A 565 19.75 18.07 -13.61
N ASP A 566 18.99 18.13 -14.70
CA ASP A 566 17.68 17.49 -14.77
C ASP A 566 17.71 16.09 -15.37
N ASP A 567 16.66 15.34 -15.08
CA ASP A 567 16.45 14.03 -15.68
C ASP A 567 16.21 14.20 -17.18
N TRP A 568 16.53 13.18 -17.96
CA TRP A 568 16.34 13.23 -19.39
C TRP A 568 16.16 11.86 -20.00
N LEU A 569 15.56 11.84 -21.20
CA LEU A 569 15.52 10.69 -22.06
C LEU A 569 16.00 11.05 -23.47
N GLU A 570 16.44 10.04 -24.20
CA GLU A 570 16.94 10.16 -25.55
C GLU A 570 16.14 9.28 -26.50
N LEU A 571 15.71 9.85 -27.62
CA LEU A 571 15.15 9.11 -28.74
C LEU A 571 16.21 8.84 -29.81
N PHE A 572 16.15 7.68 -30.45
CA PHE A 572 17.04 7.31 -31.55
C PHE A 572 16.24 6.83 -32.77
N ASN A 573 16.68 7.22 -33.96
CA ASN A 573 16.13 6.71 -35.20
C ASN A 573 16.98 5.56 -35.79
N THR A 574 16.51 4.34 -35.59
CA THR A 574 17.03 3.07 -36.13
C THR A 574 16.65 2.80 -37.59
N GLY A 575 15.71 3.57 -38.16
CA GLY A 575 15.17 3.39 -39.50
C GLY A 575 16.12 3.90 -40.59
N ASP A 576 15.88 3.53 -41.84
CA ASP A 576 16.69 3.91 -43.00
C ASP A 576 16.29 5.26 -43.65
N ASP A 577 15.25 5.92 -43.13
CA ASP A 577 14.72 7.22 -43.57
C ASP A 577 14.48 8.16 -42.38
N SER A 578 14.17 9.44 -42.68
CA SER A 578 13.85 10.43 -41.64
C SER A 578 12.42 10.24 -41.11
N VAL A 579 12.25 10.26 -39.78
CA VAL A 579 10.96 10.07 -39.11
C VAL A 579 10.41 11.39 -38.59
N LEU A 580 9.14 11.68 -38.86
CA LEU A 580 8.45 12.86 -38.30
C LEU A 580 8.18 12.64 -36.80
N ILE A 581 8.81 13.44 -35.94
CA ILE A 581 8.70 13.33 -34.49
C ILE A 581 7.72 14.34 -33.87
N SER A 582 7.57 15.53 -34.48
CA SER A 582 6.63 16.54 -33.98
C SER A 582 5.20 16.00 -33.95
N GLY A 583 4.51 16.23 -32.84
CA GLY A 583 3.12 15.80 -32.63
C GLY A 583 2.96 14.40 -32.05
N LYS A 584 4.04 13.61 -31.90
CA LYS A 584 4.06 12.37 -31.08
C LYS A 584 4.07 12.72 -29.59
N TYR A 585 3.88 11.74 -28.70
CA TYR A 585 3.89 11.98 -27.25
C TYR A 585 4.93 11.15 -26.50
N LEU A 586 5.37 11.69 -25.38
CA LEU A 586 6.08 10.98 -24.31
C LEU A 586 5.21 10.95 -23.06
N SER A 587 5.31 9.87 -22.29
CA SER A 587 4.61 9.73 -21.01
C SER A 587 5.34 8.78 -20.07
N ASP A 588 5.35 9.11 -18.80
CA ASP A 588 5.73 8.27 -17.66
C ASP A 588 4.54 7.47 -17.07
N ASN A 589 3.31 7.74 -17.53
CA ASN A 589 2.09 7.20 -16.95
C ASN A 589 1.39 6.21 -17.91
N PRO A 590 1.28 4.91 -17.56
CA PRO A 590 0.67 3.91 -18.42
C PRO A 590 -0.84 4.09 -18.62
N LEU A 591 -1.50 4.91 -17.79
CA LEU A 591 -2.93 5.23 -17.89
C LEU A 591 -3.18 6.55 -18.66
N SER A 592 -2.14 7.35 -18.91
CA SER A 592 -2.22 8.60 -19.67
C SER A 592 -1.07 8.68 -20.68
N LEU A 593 -1.22 8.05 -21.84
CA LEU A 593 -0.17 7.91 -22.86
C LEU A 593 0.11 9.18 -23.68
N ASN A 594 -0.57 10.28 -23.38
CA ASN A 594 -0.53 11.54 -24.11
C ASN A 594 -0.10 12.74 -23.24
N LYS A 595 0.70 12.51 -22.18
CA LYS A 595 1.12 13.55 -21.22
C LYS A 595 1.84 14.72 -21.87
N TRP A 596 2.93 14.47 -22.60
CA TRP A 596 3.71 15.52 -23.24
C TRP A 596 3.79 15.33 -24.75
N GLN A 597 3.31 16.32 -25.51
CA GLN A 597 3.41 16.29 -26.97
C GLN A 597 4.74 16.89 -27.42
N ILE A 598 5.51 16.18 -28.24
CA ILE A 598 6.75 16.70 -28.81
C ILE A 598 6.43 17.93 -29.68
N PRO A 599 6.91 19.13 -29.32
CA PRO A 599 6.48 20.39 -29.92
C PRO A 599 7.07 20.62 -31.32
N GLY A 600 6.50 21.59 -32.03
CA GLY A 600 6.97 22.05 -33.35
C GLY A 600 6.14 21.56 -34.54
N ASP A 601 6.46 22.08 -35.72
CA ASP A 601 5.82 21.72 -36.99
C ASP A 601 6.86 21.10 -37.92
N ASN A 602 6.58 19.90 -38.44
CA ASN A 602 7.44 19.20 -39.41
C ASN A 602 8.88 18.98 -38.89
N VAL A 603 9.03 18.61 -37.61
CA VAL A 603 10.32 18.26 -37.03
C VAL A 603 10.62 16.79 -37.31
N TYR A 604 11.74 16.52 -37.96
CA TYR A 604 12.17 15.17 -38.32
C TYR A 604 13.44 14.79 -37.57
N LEU A 605 13.52 13.52 -37.15
CA LEU A 605 14.77 12.90 -36.71
C LEU A 605 15.33 12.08 -37.87
N HIS A 606 16.51 12.44 -38.37
CA HIS A 606 17.13 11.75 -39.50
C HIS A 606 17.71 10.38 -39.09
N LEU A 607 18.03 9.54 -40.07
CA LEU A 607 18.64 8.23 -39.85
C LEU A 607 19.86 8.35 -38.94
N GLY A 608 19.86 7.58 -37.85
CA GLY A 608 20.96 7.51 -36.89
C GLY A 608 21.14 8.77 -36.03
N GLU A 609 20.18 9.68 -36.02
CA GLU A 609 20.18 10.83 -35.13
C GLU A 609 19.57 10.51 -33.77
N TYR A 610 20.02 11.27 -32.77
CA TYR A 610 19.60 11.21 -31.38
C TYR A 610 18.88 12.51 -31.00
N LEU A 611 17.87 12.44 -30.15
CA LEU A 611 17.15 13.59 -29.63
C LEU A 611 17.06 13.50 -28.11
N LEU A 612 17.70 14.44 -27.42
CA LEU A 612 17.58 14.60 -25.98
C LEU A 612 16.30 15.38 -25.63
N VAL A 613 15.58 14.90 -24.62
CA VAL A 613 14.40 15.55 -24.02
C VAL A 613 14.61 15.57 -22.52
N TRP A 614 14.52 16.75 -21.91
CA TRP A 614 14.60 16.93 -20.47
C TRP A 614 13.26 16.58 -19.83
N CYS A 615 13.29 15.94 -18.67
CA CYS A 615 12.12 15.49 -17.91
C CYS A 615 12.15 16.17 -16.54
N ASP A 616 11.65 17.40 -16.47
CA ASP A 616 11.87 18.31 -15.34
C ASP A 616 10.59 19.02 -14.86
N GLU A 617 9.44 18.68 -15.44
CA GLU A 617 8.14 19.33 -15.18
C GLU A 617 8.04 20.79 -15.66
N ASP A 618 8.95 21.28 -16.53
CA ASP A 618 8.92 22.63 -17.09
C ASP A 618 8.75 22.65 -18.62
N ASP A 619 7.53 22.47 -19.11
CA ASP A 619 7.23 22.44 -20.56
C ASP A 619 7.30 23.81 -21.29
N GLN A 620 7.74 24.87 -20.61
CA GLN A 620 7.79 26.22 -21.17
C GLN A 620 9.12 26.51 -21.90
N GLN A 621 10.07 25.58 -21.84
CA GLN A 621 11.41 25.73 -22.39
C GLN A 621 11.73 24.61 -23.38
N GLY A 622 12.09 24.94 -24.63
CA GLY A 622 12.69 23.98 -25.57
C GLY A 622 12.01 22.58 -25.64
N LEU A 623 12.82 21.53 -25.43
CA LEU A 623 12.39 20.13 -25.36
C LEU A 623 12.41 19.64 -23.91
N HIS A 624 11.53 20.22 -23.10
CA HIS A 624 11.33 19.87 -21.69
C HIS A 624 9.93 19.30 -21.51
N ALA A 625 9.85 18.11 -20.92
CA ALA A 625 8.62 17.38 -20.71
C ALA A 625 7.91 17.84 -19.44
N ASN A 626 6.58 17.79 -19.45
CA ASN A 626 5.75 18.15 -18.29
C ASN A 626 5.70 17.05 -17.21
N PHE A 627 6.74 16.23 -17.14
CA PHE A 627 6.91 15.16 -16.17
C PHE A 627 8.39 14.95 -15.88
N LYS A 628 8.68 14.42 -14.69
CA LYS A 628 10.02 14.06 -14.24
C LYS A 628 10.14 12.55 -14.09
N LEU A 629 11.36 12.02 -14.22
CA LEU A 629 11.58 10.59 -14.07
C LEU A 629 11.81 10.18 -12.62
N SER A 630 11.21 9.08 -12.19
CA SER A 630 11.40 8.53 -10.85
C SER A 630 12.66 7.68 -10.76
N LYS A 631 13.62 8.10 -9.92
CA LYS A 631 14.82 7.31 -9.58
C LYS A 631 14.50 5.91 -9.02
N SER A 632 13.32 5.71 -8.45
CA SER A 632 12.87 4.43 -7.88
C SER A 632 12.40 3.43 -8.94
N GLY A 633 12.25 3.86 -10.19
CA GLY A 633 11.72 3.07 -11.29
C GLY A 633 10.25 3.37 -11.57
N GLU A 634 9.88 3.32 -12.84
CA GLU A 634 8.55 3.65 -13.34
C GLU A 634 8.39 3.16 -14.80
N PHE A 635 7.41 3.69 -15.52
CA PHE A 635 7.14 3.44 -16.93
C PHE A 635 7.59 4.64 -17.78
N ILE A 636 8.03 4.41 -19.02
CA ILE A 636 8.20 5.44 -20.05
C ILE A 636 7.61 4.89 -21.35
N ALA A 637 6.86 5.70 -22.07
CA ALA A 637 6.39 5.39 -23.41
C ALA A 637 6.60 6.55 -24.37
N LEU A 638 6.91 6.17 -25.61
CA LEU A 638 6.82 6.96 -26.81
C LEU A 638 5.57 6.50 -27.58
N THR A 639 4.65 7.43 -27.85
CA THR A 639 3.40 7.12 -28.57
C THR A 639 3.23 7.95 -29.84
N ALA A 640 2.44 7.43 -30.78
CA ALA A 640 2.15 8.08 -32.04
C ALA A 640 1.33 9.36 -31.86
N SER A 641 1.12 10.11 -32.94
CA SER A 641 0.38 11.38 -32.89
C SER A 641 -1.10 11.26 -32.56
N ASP A 642 -1.64 10.04 -32.50
CA ASP A 642 -2.98 9.77 -31.99
C ASP A 642 -3.06 9.75 -30.44
N GLY A 643 -1.91 9.76 -29.75
CA GLY A 643 -1.81 9.74 -28.29
C GLY A 643 -2.19 8.40 -27.64
N ILE A 644 -2.37 7.34 -28.43
CA ILE A 644 -2.84 6.03 -27.96
C ILE A 644 -1.95 4.89 -28.46
N THR A 645 -1.43 4.97 -29.69
CA THR A 645 -0.60 3.91 -30.27
C THR A 645 0.82 3.98 -29.69
N VAL A 646 1.19 3.02 -28.85
CA VAL A 646 2.57 2.90 -28.30
C VAL A 646 3.53 2.47 -29.41
N LEU A 647 4.55 3.29 -29.66
CA LEU A 647 5.63 3.03 -30.62
C LEU A 647 6.81 2.32 -29.96
N ASP A 648 7.17 2.75 -28.75
CA ASP A 648 8.16 2.09 -27.91
C ASP A 648 7.85 2.37 -26.43
N SER A 649 8.16 1.44 -25.55
CA SER A 649 8.00 1.65 -24.12
C SER A 649 8.96 0.79 -23.32
N ILE A 650 9.21 1.24 -22.09
CA ILE A 650 9.99 0.51 -21.11
C ILE A 650 9.41 0.71 -19.72
N THR A 651 9.36 -0.36 -18.93
CA THR A 651 9.23 -0.25 -17.48
C THR A 651 10.59 -0.56 -16.88
N PHE A 652 11.10 0.34 -16.05
CA PHE A 652 12.43 0.26 -15.46
C PHE A 652 12.37 0.25 -13.94
N GLY A 653 13.39 -0.33 -13.31
CA GLY A 653 13.54 -0.35 -11.85
C GLY A 653 14.44 0.78 -11.33
N PRO A 654 14.88 0.73 -10.06
CA PRO A 654 15.71 1.77 -9.48
C PRO A 654 16.97 2.13 -10.29
N GLN A 655 17.25 3.42 -10.42
CA GLN A 655 18.38 4.00 -11.14
C GLN A 655 19.51 4.40 -10.19
N ASP A 656 20.75 4.38 -10.70
CA ASP A 656 21.91 4.88 -9.95
C ASP A 656 22.18 6.33 -10.37
N THR A 657 22.52 7.19 -9.42
CA THR A 657 22.89 8.58 -9.68
C THR A 657 23.98 8.67 -10.76
N ASP A 658 23.79 9.56 -11.74
CA ASP A 658 24.71 9.80 -12.86
C ASP A 658 25.02 8.58 -13.75
N MET A 659 24.13 7.58 -13.77
CA MET A 659 24.22 6.39 -14.63
C MET A 659 22.96 6.22 -15.46
N THR A 660 23.12 6.08 -16.77
CA THR A 660 21.98 5.87 -17.67
C THR A 660 21.62 4.41 -17.80
N PHE A 661 20.38 4.16 -18.19
CA PHE A 661 19.95 2.89 -18.75
C PHE A 661 19.69 3.08 -20.24
N GLY A 662 20.42 2.35 -21.08
CA GLY A 662 20.40 2.55 -22.52
C GLY A 662 20.51 1.27 -23.33
N ARG A 663 20.03 1.31 -24.58
CA ARG A 663 20.10 0.20 -25.53
C ARG A 663 21.51 0.07 -26.09
N SER A 664 22.15 -1.10 -25.94
CA SER A 664 23.49 -1.35 -26.47
C SER A 664 23.55 -2.64 -27.31
N PRO A 665 23.76 -2.55 -28.64
CA PRO A 665 23.93 -1.32 -29.43
C PRO A 665 22.64 -0.49 -29.50
N ASP A 666 22.76 0.77 -29.93
CA ASP A 666 21.63 1.70 -30.07
C ASP A 666 20.45 1.05 -30.78
N GLY A 667 19.26 1.28 -30.22
CA GLY A 667 18.00 0.76 -30.72
C GLY A 667 17.82 -0.76 -30.68
N SER A 668 18.75 -1.51 -30.09
CA SER A 668 18.54 -2.95 -29.85
C SER A 668 17.62 -3.21 -28.65
N GLU A 669 17.11 -4.42 -28.52
CA GLU A 669 16.32 -4.85 -27.35
C GLU A 669 17.16 -4.99 -26.06
N ASN A 670 18.49 -4.87 -26.15
CA ASN A 670 19.38 -5.08 -25.01
C ASN A 670 19.60 -3.77 -24.23
N TRP A 671 18.91 -3.63 -23.11
CA TRP A 671 19.12 -2.54 -22.17
C TRP A 671 20.24 -2.85 -21.18
N VAL A 672 21.14 -1.89 -20.98
CA VAL A 672 22.29 -2.01 -20.08
C VAL A 672 22.47 -0.73 -19.27
N LYS A 673 22.93 -0.85 -18.02
CA LYS A 673 23.44 0.30 -17.27
C LYS A 673 24.78 0.72 -17.87
N MET A 674 24.97 2.02 -18.09
CA MET A 674 26.16 2.57 -18.72
C MET A 674 26.47 3.99 -18.27
N THR A 675 27.67 4.45 -18.59
CA THR A 675 28.03 5.87 -18.44
C THR A 675 27.21 6.68 -19.44
N PRO A 676 26.62 7.82 -19.03
CA PRO A 676 25.75 8.60 -19.90
C PRO A 676 26.39 9.00 -21.23
N THR A 677 25.64 8.86 -22.33
CA THR A 677 26.07 9.23 -23.69
C THR A 677 25.10 10.20 -24.39
N PRO A 678 24.71 11.32 -23.76
CA PRO A 678 23.71 12.22 -24.32
C PRO A 678 24.10 12.72 -25.72
N GLY A 679 23.23 12.48 -26.70
CA GLY A 679 23.41 12.86 -28.10
C GLY A 679 24.44 12.02 -28.86
N ALA A 680 24.84 10.86 -28.34
CA ALA A 680 25.89 10.02 -28.89
C ALA A 680 25.56 8.52 -28.81
N ALA A 681 26.30 7.72 -29.58
CA ALA A 681 26.08 6.28 -29.62
C ALA A 681 26.37 5.60 -28.27
N ASN A 682 25.47 4.70 -27.87
CA ASN A 682 25.63 3.92 -26.66
C ASN A 682 26.82 2.96 -26.78
N ILE A 683 27.81 3.11 -25.89
CA ILE A 683 29.00 2.25 -25.86
C ILE A 683 29.00 1.47 -24.54
N SER A 684 28.61 0.19 -24.61
CA SER A 684 28.85 -0.70 -23.47
C SER A 684 30.33 -1.06 -23.35
N THR A 685 30.94 -0.79 -22.20
CA THR A 685 32.25 -1.33 -21.83
C THR A 685 32.22 -2.82 -21.46
N ALA A 686 31.06 -3.49 -21.58
CA ALA A 686 30.93 -4.93 -21.37
C ALA A 686 31.16 -5.71 -22.69
N ILE A 687 32.00 -6.73 -22.62
CA ILE A 687 32.41 -7.56 -23.77
C ILE A 687 31.20 -8.35 -24.33
N LYS A 688 30.92 -8.17 -25.64
CA LYS A 688 29.92 -8.90 -26.44
C LYS A 688 29.96 -10.43 -26.28
N GLN A 689 28.78 -11.05 -26.19
CA GLN A 689 28.49 -12.28 -26.94
C GLN A 689 26.99 -12.47 -27.19
N SER A 690 26.58 -12.37 -28.47
CA SER A 690 25.24 -12.72 -28.97
C SER A 690 25.34 -14.03 -29.78
N GLU A 691 24.82 -15.11 -29.22
CA GLU A 691 24.23 -16.25 -29.94
C GLU A 691 23.01 -16.66 -29.11
N GLU A 692 21.93 -17.15 -29.73
CA GLU A 692 20.74 -17.68 -29.07
C GLU A 692 21.14 -18.68 -27.96
N TYR A 693 21.23 -18.20 -26.72
CA TYR A 693 21.64 -19.03 -25.61
C TYR A 693 20.40 -19.71 -25.05
N LEU A 694 20.18 -20.97 -25.47
CA LEU A 694 19.66 -21.93 -24.49
C LEU A 694 20.57 -21.85 -23.27
N PRO A 695 20.04 -21.63 -22.05
CA PRO A 695 20.90 -21.39 -20.90
C PRO A 695 21.88 -22.54 -20.73
N GLY A 696 23.19 -22.29 -20.82
CA GLY A 696 24.19 -23.35 -20.75
C GLY A 696 24.29 -24.03 -19.36
N ARG A 697 23.60 -23.47 -18.37
CA ARG A 697 23.60 -23.93 -16.98
C ARG A 697 22.22 -23.82 -16.36
N PHE A 698 21.95 -24.73 -15.43
CA PHE A 698 20.85 -24.56 -14.49
C PHE A 698 21.16 -23.35 -13.60
N SER A 699 20.23 -22.40 -13.52
CA SER A 699 20.41 -21.13 -12.82
C SER A 699 19.12 -20.75 -12.09
N LEU A 700 19.25 -19.94 -11.04
CA LEU A 700 18.14 -19.51 -10.18
C LEU A 700 18.43 -18.11 -9.62
N LYS A 701 17.51 -17.19 -9.89
CA LYS A 701 17.41 -15.84 -9.33
C LYS A 701 16.08 -15.70 -8.58
N LEU A 702 16.11 -14.91 -7.52
CA LEU A 702 14.96 -14.67 -6.63
C LEU A 702 14.93 -13.18 -6.31
N TYR A 703 13.82 -12.51 -6.63
CA TYR A 703 13.66 -11.06 -6.40
C TYR A 703 12.19 -10.67 -6.15
N PRO A 704 11.92 -9.66 -5.31
CA PRO A 704 12.88 -9.04 -4.39
C PRO A 704 13.36 -10.03 -3.32
N ASN A 705 14.49 -9.76 -2.68
CA ASN A 705 14.99 -10.55 -1.55
C ASN A 705 15.88 -9.66 -0.68
N PRO A 706 15.37 -9.06 0.41
CA PRO A 706 14.18 -9.50 1.16
C PRO A 706 12.86 -9.24 0.42
N PHE A 707 11.81 -9.97 0.79
CA PHE A 707 10.49 -9.85 0.16
C PHE A 707 9.37 -9.85 1.18
N ASN A 708 8.27 -9.15 0.87
CA ASN A 708 7.03 -9.23 1.62
C ASN A 708 6.06 -10.19 0.93
N SER A 709 5.80 -11.31 1.58
CA SER A 709 4.84 -12.36 1.19
C SER A 709 5.14 -13.12 -0.11
N THR A 710 5.58 -12.50 -1.21
CA THR A 710 5.87 -13.18 -2.48
C THR A 710 7.25 -12.82 -3.04
N VAL A 711 8.01 -13.82 -3.49
CA VAL A 711 9.28 -13.65 -4.24
C VAL A 711 9.13 -14.17 -5.65
N ILE A 712 9.61 -13.44 -6.65
CA ILE A 712 9.66 -13.91 -8.03
C ILE A 712 10.85 -14.83 -8.21
N MET A 713 10.58 -16.05 -8.68
CA MET A 713 11.57 -17.05 -9.03
C MET A 713 11.78 -17.09 -10.54
N GLU A 714 12.97 -16.69 -10.97
CA GLU A 714 13.43 -16.82 -12.35
C GLU A 714 14.50 -17.90 -12.41
N TYR A 715 14.33 -18.91 -13.27
CA TYR A 715 15.26 -20.01 -13.38
C TYR A 715 15.46 -20.45 -14.82
N ASP A 716 16.68 -20.90 -15.08
CA ASP A 716 17.13 -21.33 -16.41
C ASP A 716 17.22 -22.84 -16.47
N LEU A 717 16.62 -23.45 -17.48
CA LEU A 717 16.76 -24.87 -17.77
C LEU A 717 17.65 -25.11 -18.99
N PRO A 718 18.81 -25.77 -18.82
CA PRO A 718 19.66 -26.15 -19.95
C PRO A 718 19.06 -27.26 -20.81
N LYS A 719 18.13 -28.04 -20.24
CA LYS A 719 17.43 -29.15 -20.90
C LYS A 719 16.01 -29.26 -20.36
N THR A 720 15.09 -29.65 -21.22
CA THR A 720 13.71 -29.99 -20.86
C THR A 720 13.69 -31.08 -19.79
N GLY A 721 12.87 -30.92 -18.74
CA GLY A 721 12.79 -31.87 -17.64
C GLY A 721 11.78 -31.51 -16.56
N SER A 722 11.59 -32.40 -15.58
CA SER A 722 10.70 -32.15 -14.45
C SER A 722 11.34 -31.23 -13.41
N VAL A 723 10.60 -30.21 -12.98
CA VAL A 723 11.05 -29.21 -12.00
C VAL A 723 10.26 -29.33 -10.70
N GLN A 724 10.96 -29.28 -9.57
CA GLN A 724 10.38 -29.32 -8.23
C GLN A 724 10.97 -28.22 -7.36
N LEU A 725 10.09 -27.52 -6.65
CA LEU A 725 10.40 -26.49 -5.68
C LEU A 725 10.18 -27.03 -4.26
N GLU A 726 11.12 -26.76 -3.36
CA GLU A 726 10.97 -27.03 -1.92
C GLU A 726 11.55 -25.84 -1.15
N VAL A 727 10.94 -25.43 -0.05
CA VAL A 727 11.45 -24.36 0.81
C VAL A 727 11.60 -24.89 2.23
N PHE A 728 12.72 -24.58 2.88
CA PHE A 728 13.07 -25.04 4.23
C PHE A 728 13.35 -23.85 5.15
N ASN A 729 13.01 -23.97 6.43
CA ASN A 729 13.43 -23.00 7.45
C ASN A 729 14.88 -23.26 7.91
N THR A 730 15.38 -22.43 8.83
CA THR A 730 16.74 -22.54 9.37
C THR A 730 16.99 -23.81 10.20
N LEU A 731 15.94 -24.47 10.68
CA LEU A 731 16.00 -25.76 11.39
C LEU A 731 15.99 -26.95 10.43
N GLY A 732 15.91 -26.72 9.11
CA GLY A 732 15.83 -27.76 8.10
C GLY A 732 14.44 -28.41 7.96
N GLN A 733 13.40 -27.82 8.56
CA GLN A 733 12.02 -28.26 8.37
C GLN A 733 11.49 -27.71 7.05
N MET A 734 10.79 -28.55 6.29
CA MET A 734 10.17 -28.17 5.02
C MET A 734 8.91 -27.34 5.29
N VAL A 735 8.87 -26.13 4.77
CA VAL A 735 7.74 -25.19 4.93
C VAL A 735 6.87 -25.08 3.68
N ARG A 736 7.43 -25.41 2.50
CA ARG A 736 6.68 -25.49 1.23
C ARG A 736 7.29 -26.54 0.32
N ALA A 737 6.44 -27.21 -0.47
CA ALA A 737 6.88 -28.03 -1.59
C ALA A 737 5.87 -27.95 -2.74
N GLU A 738 6.37 -27.85 -3.96
CA GLU A 738 5.55 -27.74 -5.16
C GLU A 738 6.20 -28.48 -6.33
N ASN A 739 5.39 -29.25 -7.06
CA ASN A 739 5.84 -29.91 -8.28
C ASN A 739 5.41 -29.07 -9.48
N LEU A 740 6.38 -28.42 -10.13
CA LEU A 740 6.15 -27.52 -11.27
C LEU A 740 5.97 -28.30 -12.59
N GLY A 741 6.03 -29.63 -12.55
CA GLY A 741 5.81 -30.49 -13.71
C GLY A 741 6.96 -30.47 -14.71
N TYR A 742 6.67 -30.90 -15.94
CA TYR A 742 7.63 -30.95 -17.03
C TYR A 742 7.74 -29.58 -17.70
N LYS A 743 8.96 -29.06 -17.86
CA LYS A 743 9.25 -27.73 -18.42
C LYS A 743 10.27 -27.84 -19.54
N GLU A 744 10.08 -27.06 -20.61
CA GLU A 744 11.00 -26.99 -21.75
C GLU A 744 12.34 -26.33 -21.39
N ALA A 745 13.39 -26.61 -22.17
CA ALA A 745 14.66 -25.89 -22.05
C ALA A 745 14.46 -24.39 -22.35
N GLY A 746 15.06 -23.51 -21.55
CA GLY A 746 14.84 -22.07 -21.62
C GLY A 746 14.73 -21.41 -20.25
N SER A 747 14.46 -20.11 -20.23
CA SER A 747 14.23 -19.34 -19.00
C SER A 747 12.76 -19.37 -18.61
N HIS A 748 12.49 -19.49 -17.31
CA HIS A 748 11.15 -19.59 -16.74
C HIS A 748 11.03 -18.62 -15.57
N LYS A 749 9.86 -18.01 -15.40
CA LYS A 749 9.57 -17.07 -14.31
C LYS A 749 8.24 -17.44 -13.65
N LEU A 750 8.22 -17.50 -12.31
CA LEU A 750 6.98 -17.65 -11.54
C LEU A 750 7.06 -16.99 -10.17
N PRO A 751 5.95 -16.49 -9.63
CA PRO A 751 5.87 -16.04 -8.24
C PRO A 751 5.85 -17.21 -7.24
N VAL A 752 6.50 -17.03 -6.10
CA VAL A 752 6.55 -17.96 -4.97
C VAL A 752 6.07 -17.24 -3.71
N SER A 753 4.79 -17.43 -3.34
CA SER A 753 4.24 -16.95 -2.06
C SER A 753 4.74 -17.74 -0.83
N MET A 754 5.14 -17.02 0.22
CA MET A 754 5.53 -17.52 1.54
C MET A 754 4.65 -16.91 2.63
N GLU A 755 3.42 -16.54 2.30
CA GLU A 755 2.47 -15.84 3.17
C GLU A 755 1.97 -16.68 4.37
N GLN A 756 2.26 -17.98 4.43
CA GLN A 756 2.03 -18.80 5.64
C GLN A 756 3.28 -18.96 6.51
N ALA A 757 4.43 -18.47 6.05
CA ALA A 757 5.70 -18.60 6.76
C ALA A 757 6.00 -17.34 7.58
N SER A 758 6.38 -17.46 8.84
CA SER A 758 6.76 -16.32 9.68
C SER A 758 7.90 -15.48 9.06
N SER A 759 8.03 -14.20 9.44
CA SER A 759 9.20 -13.41 9.06
C SER A 759 10.48 -14.13 9.47
N GLY A 760 11.46 -14.19 8.57
CA GLY A 760 12.68 -14.93 8.81
C GLY A 760 13.38 -15.45 7.57
N MET A 761 14.49 -16.14 7.81
CA MET A 761 15.37 -16.68 6.78
C MET A 761 14.93 -18.10 6.37
N TYR A 762 14.84 -18.32 5.07
CA TYR A 762 14.50 -19.61 4.46
C TYR A 762 15.51 -20.01 3.38
N PHE A 763 15.51 -21.30 3.04
CA PHE A 763 16.30 -21.89 1.97
C PHE A 763 15.38 -22.48 0.90
N LEU A 764 15.36 -21.85 -0.26
CA LEU A 764 14.63 -22.32 -1.43
C LEU A 764 15.51 -23.29 -2.22
N HIS A 765 15.00 -24.50 -2.43
CA HIS A 765 15.58 -25.57 -3.21
C HIS A 765 14.81 -25.72 -4.52
N LEU A 766 15.47 -25.51 -5.66
CA LEU A 766 14.93 -25.85 -6.96
C LEU A 766 15.66 -27.08 -7.50
N LYS A 767 14.92 -28.10 -7.90
CA LYS A 767 15.43 -29.34 -8.50
C LYS A 767 14.93 -29.45 -9.94
N ALA A 768 15.80 -29.79 -10.86
CA ALA A 768 15.45 -30.12 -12.24
C ALA A 768 16.21 -31.38 -12.67
N GLY A 769 15.51 -32.51 -12.78
CA GLY A 769 16.15 -33.81 -13.02
C GLY A 769 17.19 -34.17 -11.94
N SER A 770 18.47 -34.28 -12.32
CA SER A 770 19.59 -34.52 -11.39
C SER A 770 20.25 -33.25 -10.85
N GLN A 771 19.86 -32.07 -11.33
CA GLN A 771 20.42 -30.78 -10.92
C GLN A 771 19.62 -30.18 -9.77
N LYS A 772 20.31 -29.52 -8.83
CA LYS A 772 19.72 -28.85 -7.67
C LYS A 772 20.44 -27.52 -7.41
N ILE A 773 19.68 -26.46 -7.17
CA ILE A 773 20.19 -25.17 -6.68
C ILE A 773 19.48 -24.82 -5.38
N VAL A 774 20.25 -24.21 -4.47
CA VAL A 774 19.75 -23.67 -3.22
C VAL A 774 20.03 -22.17 -3.17
N ARG A 775 19.05 -21.39 -2.71
CA ARG A 775 19.18 -19.95 -2.45
C ARG A 775 18.59 -19.60 -1.10
N LYS A 776 19.24 -18.67 -0.41
CA LYS A 776 18.69 -18.05 0.80
C LYS A 776 17.66 -17.00 0.38
N ILE A 777 16.51 -17.00 1.04
CA ILE A 777 15.50 -15.95 0.91
C ILE A 777 15.17 -15.41 2.31
N LEU A 778 14.86 -14.11 2.40
CA LEU A 778 14.50 -13.43 3.64
C LEU A 778 13.09 -12.86 3.50
N LEU A 779 12.16 -13.42 4.27
CA LEU A 779 10.78 -12.95 4.35
C LEU A 779 10.68 -11.89 5.45
N ILE A 780 10.19 -10.72 5.10
CA ILE A 780 9.91 -9.62 6.02
C ILE A 780 8.40 -9.36 5.96
N ARG A 781 7.75 -9.26 7.11
CA ARG A 781 6.34 -8.88 7.23
C ARG A 781 6.23 -7.69 8.13
#